data_AF-H0HT11-F1
#
_entry.id   AF-H0HT11-F1
#
_cell.length_a   1.000
_cell.length_b   1.000
_cell.length_c   1.000
_cell.angle_alpha   90.00
_cell.angle_beta   90.00
_cell.angle_gamma   90.00
#
_symmetry.space_group_name_H-M   'P 1'
#
loop_
_entity.id
_entity.type
_entity.pdbx_description
1 polymer ?
#
loop_
_entity_poly.entity_id
_entity_poly.type
_entity_poly.pdbx_seq_one_letter_code
_entity_poly.pdbx_strand_id
1 'polypeptide(L)'
;PLPVMPVDHPLTFFGPYNEFAGTGKEIGWPLLRDQGNSAYMRDTGDPKTAEGGQIEWGYYEETNPRLCHPRDILEKDQARLSPSQRDLDMEQIIEPLERAMELTPILAELGYNESHSFNGLLQVTTDGGPSVGESQKVRGLWYAVAIWVKDGPAFGKLVADWMTDGRTPIDHARIDFSRFYPHQMNEEFIEGRCGEAAQKVYNPAVHPREPYVTGRNLRRSPFYEREKELGGYFMELGGWERAHGYAANEHLLEKYGNRVPVRESEWDNRHFWRVSNAEHLAMSEDCGIVNLSHFAMIDVEGPDHVALMEWLCAAKIGGDANIGKGIYTHFLDDEGMVRADLTVIRMADRCRVVDGADAGPRDFHYIRRVAEDKGFDVTVTDVTAKYVTIGIWGPNARATLQKVVEDPDGLSPENFAFAAIKPVRIGGKDVTAFRISYVGEQGWELHMRYEDGLAVWDALRSTGVMAFGVETYANSRRMEKSLRLQNADLLTEYNLLEADLARPKVKEADFCGKAKHLEYRAREHQPAMLCTLVMTENVDRQGVARYPVGTMPVMDPETGETLVDELGRRSFTTSVAYGPTIGKNIALAYLPWAYCQEGRKLTVEYFGEAYPVEVVAIGYKPLYDPENLKPRT
;
A
#
# COMPACT_ATOMS: atom_id res chain seq x y z
N PRO A 1 10.36 -14.51 15.68
CA PRO A 1 9.39 -13.51 16.14
C PRO A 1 8.29 -13.36 15.10
N LEU A 2 7.03 -13.36 15.55
CA LEU A 2 5.89 -12.91 14.76
C LEU A 2 5.72 -11.41 15.03
N PRO A 3 5.35 -10.58 14.05
CA PRO A 3 5.19 -9.14 14.22
C PRO A 3 3.86 -8.80 14.90
N VAL A 4 3.64 -9.39 16.08
CA VAL A 4 2.40 -9.31 16.87
C VAL A 4 2.74 -9.20 18.35
N MET A 5 1.95 -8.43 19.09
CA MET A 5 2.06 -8.25 20.53
C MET A 5 0.72 -8.52 21.21
N PRO A 6 0.68 -9.28 22.31
CA PRO A 6 -0.44 -9.29 23.23
C PRO A 6 -0.62 -7.93 23.90
N VAL A 7 -1.86 -7.46 24.03
CA VAL A 7 -2.21 -6.23 24.75
C VAL A 7 -3.43 -6.45 25.61
N ASP A 8 -3.43 -5.83 26.79
CA ASP A 8 -4.55 -5.87 27.72
C ASP A 8 -5.73 -5.06 27.15
N HIS A 9 -6.92 -5.65 27.23
CA HIS A 9 -8.19 -5.04 26.90
C HIS A 9 -9.14 -5.20 28.09
N PRO A 10 -9.36 -4.12 28.87
CA PRO A 10 -10.32 -4.16 29.96
C PRO A 10 -11.72 -4.55 29.47
N LEU A 11 -12.24 -5.63 30.05
CA LEU A 11 -13.61 -6.09 29.86
C LEU A 11 -14.29 -6.19 31.22
N THR A 12 -15.40 -5.48 31.38
CA THR A 12 -16.09 -5.35 32.65
C THR A 12 -17.54 -5.75 32.55
N PHE A 13 -18.09 -6.21 33.67
CA PHE A 13 -19.46 -6.69 33.74
C PHE A 13 -20.22 -6.03 34.88
N PHE A 14 -21.50 -5.74 34.63
CA PHE A 14 -22.41 -5.09 35.56
C PHE A 14 -23.69 -5.89 35.67
N GLY A 15 -24.23 -6.06 36.89
CA GLY A 15 -25.46 -6.80 37.07
C GLY A 15 -26.01 -6.80 38.50
N PRO A 16 -27.10 -7.56 38.74
CA PRO A 16 -27.85 -8.33 37.75
C PRO A 16 -28.69 -7.46 36.82
N TYR A 17 -28.79 -7.83 35.55
CA TYR A 17 -29.62 -7.18 34.53
C TYR A 17 -30.71 -8.14 34.04
N ASN A 18 -31.96 -7.94 34.49
CA ASN A 18 -33.05 -8.91 34.31
C ASN A 18 -34.06 -8.52 33.21
N GLU A 19 -33.77 -7.50 32.40
CA GLU A 19 -34.72 -7.00 31.40
C GLU A 19 -35.20 -8.07 30.41
N PHE A 20 -34.33 -9.03 30.08
CA PHE A 20 -34.62 -10.12 29.15
C PHE A 20 -34.96 -11.46 29.83
N ALA A 21 -35.26 -11.46 31.12
CA ALA A 21 -35.58 -12.67 31.86
C ALA A 21 -36.77 -13.45 31.27
N GLY A 22 -36.54 -14.71 30.95
CA GLY A 22 -37.55 -15.61 30.36
C GLY A 22 -37.76 -15.46 28.85
N THR A 23 -36.96 -14.63 28.17
CA THR A 23 -37.04 -14.44 26.72
C THR A 23 -36.20 -15.44 25.92
N GLY A 24 -35.19 -16.07 26.54
CA GLY A 24 -34.22 -16.94 25.90
C GLY A 24 -33.26 -16.23 24.93
N LYS A 25 -33.22 -14.89 24.93
CA LYS A 25 -32.29 -14.13 24.08
C LYS A 25 -30.86 -14.21 24.62
N GLU A 26 -29.88 -14.37 23.74
CA GLU A 26 -28.44 -14.24 24.07
C GLU A 26 -27.96 -12.77 24.03
N ILE A 27 -28.64 -11.94 23.25
CA ILE A 27 -28.46 -10.48 23.18
C ILE A 27 -29.84 -9.86 22.99
N GLY A 28 -30.17 -8.88 23.81
CA GLY A 28 -31.44 -8.20 23.83
C GLY A 28 -31.49 -6.93 22.99
N TRP A 29 -30.40 -6.15 22.99
CA TRP A 29 -30.25 -4.88 22.30
C TRP A 29 -29.14 -4.91 21.23
N PRO A 30 -29.16 -4.01 20.23
CA PRO A 30 -28.00 -3.81 19.36
C PRO A 30 -26.75 -3.41 20.15
N LEU A 31 -25.57 -3.91 19.77
CA LEU A 31 -24.31 -3.47 20.37
C LEU A 31 -24.11 -1.95 20.17
N LEU A 32 -23.68 -1.27 21.21
CA LEU A 32 -23.32 0.14 21.19
C LEU A 32 -21.81 0.28 21.07
N ARG A 33 -21.35 1.17 20.18
CA ARG A 33 -19.95 1.65 20.16
C ARG A 33 -19.93 3.11 20.56
N ASP A 34 -19.23 3.41 21.63
CA ASP A 34 -18.89 4.76 22.06
C ASP A 34 -17.43 5.03 21.68
N GLN A 35 -17.20 5.24 20.38
CA GLN A 35 -15.84 5.41 19.86
C GLN A 35 -15.17 6.67 20.40
N GLY A 36 -15.93 7.71 20.76
CA GLY A 36 -15.36 8.93 21.36
C GLY A 36 -14.75 8.71 22.75
N ASN A 37 -15.14 7.63 23.43
CA ASN A 37 -14.56 7.13 24.69
C ASN A 37 -13.72 5.86 24.47
N SER A 38 -13.46 5.48 23.21
CA SER A 38 -12.80 4.23 22.81
C SER A 38 -13.38 2.99 23.51
N ALA A 39 -14.71 2.93 23.58
CA ALA A 39 -15.43 1.87 24.29
C ALA A 39 -16.55 1.26 23.46
N TYR A 40 -17.06 0.12 23.93
CA TYR A 40 -18.27 -0.51 23.43
C TYR A 40 -19.05 -1.15 24.58
N MET A 41 -20.34 -1.40 24.36
CA MET A 41 -21.23 -1.96 25.36
C MET A 41 -22.23 -2.92 24.72
N ARG A 42 -22.62 -3.97 25.46
CA ARG A 42 -23.70 -4.87 25.09
C ARG A 42 -24.37 -5.47 26.33
N ASP A 43 -25.61 -5.90 26.21
CA ASP A 43 -26.19 -6.83 27.17
C ASP A 43 -25.80 -8.28 26.84
N THR A 44 -25.90 -9.15 27.84
CA THR A 44 -25.68 -10.60 27.68
C THR A 44 -26.98 -11.40 27.61
N GLY A 45 -28.14 -10.74 27.49
CA GLY A 45 -29.43 -11.37 27.29
C GLY A 45 -30.09 -11.93 28.55
N ASP A 46 -30.93 -12.94 28.36
CA ASP A 46 -31.70 -13.62 29.40
C ASP A 46 -30.75 -14.27 30.42
N PRO A 47 -30.88 -14.00 31.73
CA PRO A 47 -30.10 -14.63 32.81
C PRO A 47 -30.02 -16.16 32.79
N LYS A 48 -30.87 -16.85 32.03
CA LYS A 48 -30.82 -18.31 31.84
C LYS A 48 -29.90 -18.78 30.72
N THR A 49 -29.37 -17.89 29.88
CA THR A 49 -28.37 -18.25 28.87
C THR A 49 -26.98 -18.39 29.49
N ALA A 50 -26.01 -18.82 28.69
CA ALA A 50 -24.67 -19.17 29.19
C ALA A 50 -23.92 -17.99 29.82
N GLU A 51 -24.10 -16.78 29.28
CA GLU A 51 -23.42 -15.55 29.73
C GLU A 51 -24.40 -14.51 30.31
N GLY A 52 -25.68 -14.87 30.42
CA GLY A 52 -26.79 -13.95 30.56
C GLY A 52 -26.88 -13.15 31.86
N GLY A 53 -27.71 -12.11 31.82
CA GLY A 53 -28.09 -11.35 33.00
C GLY A 53 -27.11 -10.25 33.41
N GLN A 54 -26.29 -9.75 32.48
CA GLN A 54 -25.30 -8.69 32.73
C GLN A 54 -25.27 -7.67 31.59
N ILE A 55 -24.69 -6.50 31.87
CA ILE A 55 -24.20 -5.56 30.89
C ILE A 55 -22.67 -5.67 30.85
N GLU A 56 -22.12 -5.82 29.65
CA GLU A 56 -20.70 -5.86 29.36
C GLU A 56 -20.26 -4.49 28.83
N TRP A 57 -19.18 -3.93 29.38
CA TRP A 57 -18.52 -2.73 28.89
C TRP A 57 -17.03 -3.01 28.64
N GLY A 58 -16.59 -2.79 27.41
CA GLY A 58 -15.21 -3.00 26.99
C GLY A 58 -14.55 -1.70 26.56
N TYR A 59 -13.27 -1.53 26.91
CA TYR A 59 -12.51 -0.31 26.67
C TYR A 59 -11.17 -0.60 25.99
N TYR A 60 -10.77 0.23 25.02
CA TYR A 60 -9.43 0.22 24.43
C TYR A 60 -8.66 1.46 24.85
N GLU A 61 -7.46 1.26 25.36
CA GLU A 61 -6.66 2.35 25.89
C GLU A 61 -6.02 3.22 24.82
N GLU A 62 -6.37 4.50 24.82
CA GLU A 62 -5.92 5.43 23.78
C GLU A 62 -4.52 6.00 24.03
N THR A 63 -4.06 6.04 25.29
CA THR A 63 -2.82 6.74 25.66
C THR A 63 -1.68 5.79 25.99
N ASN A 64 -1.89 4.87 26.92
CA ASN A 64 -0.83 3.99 27.44
C ASN A 64 -1.27 2.52 27.41
N PRO A 65 -1.51 1.94 26.21
CA PRO A 65 -1.92 0.55 26.11
C PRO A 65 -0.92 -0.37 26.79
N ARG A 66 -1.41 -1.21 27.69
CA ARG A 66 -0.61 -2.18 28.41
C ARG A 66 -0.28 -3.39 27.54
N LEU A 67 0.89 -3.35 26.92
CA LEU A 67 1.45 -4.48 26.21
C LEU A 67 1.87 -5.57 27.20
N CYS A 68 1.60 -6.83 26.86
CA CYS A 68 2.05 -8.00 27.60
C CYS A 68 3.06 -8.74 26.72
N HIS A 69 4.33 -8.74 27.12
CA HIS A 69 5.34 -9.49 26.39
C HIS A 69 4.97 -10.99 26.41
N PRO A 70 5.07 -11.75 25.30
CA PRO A 70 4.59 -13.14 25.25
C PRO A 70 5.19 -14.09 26.30
N ARG A 71 6.41 -13.81 26.79
CA ARG A 71 7.07 -14.58 27.86
C ARG A 71 6.48 -14.31 29.26
N ASP A 72 5.66 -13.27 29.39
CA ASP A 72 5.04 -12.83 30.64
C ASP A 72 3.54 -13.21 30.71
N ILE A 73 3.05 -13.96 29.71
CA ILE A 73 1.71 -14.56 29.75
C ILE A 73 1.72 -15.62 30.86
N LEU A 74 0.73 -15.52 31.75
CA LEU A 74 0.60 -16.43 32.89
C LEU A 74 0.20 -17.82 32.42
N GLU A 75 0.78 -18.84 33.05
CA GLU A 75 0.32 -20.22 32.91
C GLU A 75 -1.04 -20.41 33.59
N LYS A 76 -1.72 -21.52 33.25
CA LYS A 76 -3.09 -21.78 33.74
C LYS A 76 -3.21 -21.80 35.27
N ASP A 77 -2.19 -22.28 35.97
CA ASP A 77 -2.16 -22.36 37.44
C ASP A 77 -1.74 -21.04 38.12
N GLN A 78 -1.24 -20.09 37.34
CA GLN A 78 -0.88 -18.75 37.79
C GLN A 78 -2.02 -17.73 37.58
N ALA A 79 -2.92 -18.00 36.62
CA ALA A 79 -4.03 -17.13 36.29
C ALA A 79 -5.27 -17.39 37.16
N ARG A 80 -5.96 -16.31 37.58
CA ARG A 80 -7.22 -16.38 38.35
C ARG A 80 -8.36 -17.05 37.58
N LEU A 81 -8.48 -16.75 36.28
CA LEU A 81 -9.54 -17.27 35.40
C LEU A 81 -8.94 -18.12 34.27
N SER A 82 -8.12 -17.52 33.41
CA SER A 82 -7.41 -18.20 32.33
C SER A 82 -6.16 -17.40 31.91
N PRO A 83 -5.19 -18.01 31.22
CA PRO A 83 -4.00 -17.32 30.70
C PRO A 83 -4.29 -16.06 29.87
N SER A 84 -5.45 -15.99 29.22
CA SER A 84 -5.88 -14.82 28.42
C SER A 84 -6.64 -13.77 29.22
N GLN A 85 -6.87 -13.98 30.53
CA GLN A 85 -7.64 -13.10 31.40
C GLN A 85 -6.78 -12.70 32.60
N ARG A 86 -6.09 -11.56 32.45
CA ARG A 86 -5.23 -10.97 33.46
C ARG A 86 -6.07 -10.16 34.45
N ASP A 87 -5.51 -9.89 35.62
CA ASP A 87 -6.19 -9.08 36.62
C ASP A 87 -6.36 -7.63 36.14
N LEU A 88 -7.53 -7.08 36.44
CA LEU A 88 -7.91 -5.70 36.15
C LEU A 88 -7.99 -4.94 37.46
N ASP A 89 -7.26 -3.83 37.53
CA ASP A 89 -7.41 -2.86 38.61
C ASP A 89 -8.40 -1.77 38.17
N MET A 90 -9.33 -1.40 39.04
CA MET A 90 -10.31 -0.35 38.78
C MET A 90 -9.62 0.99 38.43
N GLU A 91 -8.46 1.28 39.03
CA GLU A 91 -7.71 2.51 38.72
C GLU A 91 -7.32 2.62 37.24
N GLN A 92 -7.22 1.49 36.53
CA GLN A 92 -6.91 1.47 35.09
C GLN A 92 -8.04 1.99 34.21
N ILE A 93 -9.28 1.96 34.70
CA ILE A 93 -10.47 2.22 33.88
C ILE A 93 -11.42 3.25 34.48
N ILE A 94 -11.17 3.76 35.68
CA ILE A 94 -12.14 4.59 36.39
C ILE A 94 -12.54 5.84 35.59
N GLU A 95 -11.57 6.55 35.01
CA GLU A 95 -11.82 7.74 34.19
C GLU A 95 -12.68 7.45 32.93
N PRO A 96 -12.31 6.50 32.04
CA PRO A 96 -13.15 6.18 30.89
C PRO A 96 -14.50 5.56 31.30
N LEU A 97 -14.57 4.84 32.43
CA LEU A 97 -15.82 4.29 32.94
C LEU A 97 -16.77 5.38 33.45
N GLU A 98 -16.26 6.41 34.14
CA GLU A 98 -17.07 7.57 34.55
C GLU A 98 -17.70 8.25 33.32
N ARG A 99 -16.92 8.49 32.25
CA ARG A 99 -17.45 9.01 30.98
C ARG A 99 -18.50 8.09 30.36
N ALA A 100 -18.29 6.77 30.44
CA ALA A 100 -19.27 5.80 29.95
C ALA A 100 -20.58 5.83 30.76
N MET A 101 -20.50 6.03 32.07
CA MET A 101 -21.68 6.19 32.93
C MET A 101 -22.46 7.47 32.64
N GLU A 102 -21.79 8.57 32.26
CA GLU A 102 -22.45 9.80 31.82
C GLU A 102 -23.28 9.57 30.54
N LEU A 103 -22.73 8.82 29.58
CA LEU A 103 -23.43 8.49 28.33
C LEU A 103 -24.50 7.41 28.53
N THR A 104 -24.22 6.42 29.39
CA THR A 104 -25.06 5.23 29.62
C THR A 104 -25.29 5.02 31.13
N PRO A 105 -26.25 5.76 31.73
CA PRO A 105 -26.46 5.78 33.19
C PRO A 105 -26.71 4.42 33.85
N ILE A 106 -27.21 3.44 33.09
CA ILE A 106 -27.45 2.08 33.60
C ILE A 106 -26.18 1.43 34.17
N LEU A 107 -24.98 1.78 33.68
CA LEU A 107 -23.71 1.30 34.24
C LEU A 107 -23.48 1.76 35.68
N ALA A 108 -24.00 2.93 36.05
CA ALA A 108 -23.93 3.46 37.42
C ALA A 108 -25.04 2.90 38.33
N GLU A 109 -26.15 2.43 37.74
CA GLU A 109 -27.28 1.86 38.48
C GLU A 109 -27.06 0.39 38.84
N LEU A 110 -26.36 -0.35 37.97
CA LEU A 110 -26.03 -1.76 38.18
C LEU A 110 -24.78 -1.93 39.05
N GLY A 111 -24.67 -3.07 39.74
CA GLY A 111 -23.48 -3.40 40.53
C GLY A 111 -22.32 -3.85 39.65
N TYR A 112 -21.12 -3.32 39.88
CA TYR A 112 -19.88 -3.78 39.24
C TYR A 112 -19.53 -5.20 39.70
N ASN A 113 -19.30 -6.11 38.75
CA ASN A 113 -18.97 -7.50 39.00
C ASN A 113 -17.45 -7.72 38.87
N GLU A 114 -16.73 -7.48 39.97
CA GLU A 114 -15.28 -7.61 40.02
C GLU A 114 -14.79 -9.03 39.67
N SER A 115 -15.52 -10.07 40.10
CA SER A 115 -15.07 -11.45 39.85
C SER A 115 -15.10 -11.84 38.37
N HIS A 116 -15.97 -11.19 37.57
CA HIS A 116 -16.09 -11.42 36.13
C HIS A 116 -15.35 -10.39 35.28
N SER A 117 -14.89 -9.29 35.86
CA SER A 117 -14.14 -8.26 35.15
C SER A 117 -12.64 -8.59 35.12
N PHE A 118 -11.99 -8.32 33.99
CA PHE A 118 -10.59 -8.70 33.75
C PHE A 118 -9.95 -7.89 32.60
N ASN A 119 -8.62 -7.97 32.50
CA ASN A 119 -7.87 -7.54 31.33
C ASN A 119 -7.76 -8.71 30.35
N GLY A 120 -8.52 -8.68 29.27
CA GLY A 120 -8.48 -9.69 28.23
C GLY A 120 -7.30 -9.48 27.30
N LEU A 121 -6.51 -10.51 27.03
CA LEU A 121 -5.45 -10.41 26.03
C LEU A 121 -6.04 -10.42 24.62
N LEU A 122 -5.79 -9.37 23.85
CA LEU A 122 -5.96 -9.36 22.40
C LEU A 122 -4.60 -9.26 21.70
N GLN A 123 -4.59 -9.43 20.38
CA GLN A 123 -3.38 -9.35 19.56
C GLN A 123 -3.43 -8.15 18.63
N VAL A 124 -2.32 -7.40 18.57
CA VAL A 124 -2.12 -6.30 17.62
C VAL A 124 -0.83 -6.56 16.84
N THR A 125 -0.83 -6.30 15.54
CA THR A 125 0.36 -6.40 14.69
C THR A 125 1.00 -5.04 14.46
N THR A 126 2.21 -5.04 13.90
CA THR A 126 2.98 -3.81 13.62
C THR A 126 2.33 -2.86 12.61
N ASP A 127 1.29 -3.30 11.91
CA ASP A 127 0.51 -2.47 10.98
C ASP A 127 -0.99 -2.42 11.33
N GLY A 128 -1.39 -3.02 12.45
CA GLY A 128 -2.78 -3.06 12.94
C GLY A 128 -3.69 -4.06 12.23
N GLY A 129 -3.23 -4.72 11.16
CA GLY A 129 -4.00 -5.71 10.42
C GLY A 129 -3.70 -7.16 10.83
N PRO A 130 -4.58 -8.12 10.50
CA PRO A 130 -4.26 -9.53 10.72
C PRO A 130 -3.02 -9.97 9.95
N SER A 131 -2.37 -11.05 10.41
CA SER A 131 -1.22 -11.63 9.73
C SER A 131 -1.43 -13.12 9.48
N VAL A 132 -1.56 -13.46 8.20
CA VAL A 132 -2.02 -14.75 7.72
C VAL A 132 -1.17 -15.17 6.53
N GLY A 133 -0.69 -16.42 6.53
CA GLY A 133 0.08 -16.95 5.40
C GLY A 133 1.14 -17.94 5.82
N GLU A 134 1.84 -18.50 4.83
CA GLU A 134 2.95 -19.42 5.07
C GLU A 134 4.14 -18.68 5.71
N SER A 135 4.82 -19.36 6.63
CA SER A 135 6.03 -18.89 7.27
C SER A 135 7.13 -18.60 6.24
N GLN A 136 7.75 -17.43 6.37
CA GLN A 136 8.94 -17.02 5.62
C GLN A 136 10.16 -17.91 5.87
N LYS A 137 10.17 -18.72 6.94
CA LYS A 137 11.34 -19.51 7.37
C LYS A 137 11.18 -21.01 7.21
N VAL A 138 9.95 -21.53 7.31
CA VAL A 138 9.68 -22.97 7.35
C VAL A 138 8.55 -23.27 6.36
N ARG A 139 8.83 -24.09 5.35
CA ARG A 139 7.81 -24.54 4.39
C ARG A 139 6.74 -25.38 5.11
N GLY A 140 5.47 -25.18 4.76
CA GLY A 140 4.33 -25.90 5.32
C GLY A 140 3.88 -25.44 6.71
N LEU A 141 4.58 -24.51 7.38
CA LEU A 141 4.11 -23.88 8.61
C LEU A 141 3.31 -22.64 8.25
N TRP A 142 2.07 -22.53 8.73
CA TRP A 142 1.18 -21.40 8.46
C TRP A 142 0.86 -20.63 9.74
N TYR A 143 0.70 -19.32 9.60
CA TYR A 143 0.22 -18.43 10.65
C TYR A 143 -1.17 -17.90 10.28
N ALA A 144 -2.01 -17.73 11.29
CA ALA A 144 -3.28 -17.03 11.22
C ALA A 144 -3.48 -16.31 12.56
N VAL A 145 -2.89 -15.12 12.69
CA VAL A 145 -2.78 -14.38 13.96
C VAL A 145 -3.38 -12.99 13.86
N ALA A 146 -3.74 -12.41 15.02
CA ALA A 146 -4.39 -11.11 15.16
C ALA A 146 -5.73 -11.02 14.40
N ILE A 147 -6.56 -12.06 14.54
CA ILE A 147 -7.89 -12.15 13.92
C ILE A 147 -8.95 -11.91 14.99
N TRP A 148 -9.84 -10.93 14.76
CA TRP A 148 -10.98 -10.67 15.63
C TRP A 148 -12.03 -11.77 15.53
N VAL A 149 -12.75 -12.03 16.62
CA VAL A 149 -13.81 -13.06 16.67
C VAL A 149 -14.81 -12.91 15.53
N LYS A 150 -15.23 -11.67 15.22
CA LYS A 150 -16.17 -11.37 14.13
C LYS A 150 -15.69 -11.84 12.75
N ASP A 151 -14.39 -11.91 12.54
CA ASP A 151 -13.77 -12.25 11.25
C ASP A 151 -13.30 -13.73 11.22
N GLY A 152 -13.27 -14.42 12.37
CA GLY A 152 -12.75 -15.77 12.54
C GLY A 152 -13.25 -16.78 11.50
N PRO A 153 -14.58 -16.92 11.28
CA PRO A 153 -15.10 -17.85 10.27
C PRO A 153 -14.60 -17.55 8.85
N ALA A 154 -14.52 -16.28 8.47
CA ALA A 154 -14.06 -15.87 7.13
C ALA A 154 -12.57 -16.14 6.94
N PHE A 155 -11.74 -15.84 7.94
CA PHE A 155 -10.32 -16.17 7.90
C PHE A 155 -10.07 -17.68 7.90
N GLY A 156 -10.87 -18.47 8.62
CA GLY A 156 -10.81 -19.92 8.57
C GLY A 156 -11.02 -20.45 7.14
N LYS A 157 -12.01 -19.91 6.43
CA LYS A 157 -12.22 -20.23 5.00
C LYS A 157 -11.04 -19.76 4.14
N LEU A 158 -10.61 -18.51 4.31
CA LEU A 158 -9.53 -17.92 3.52
C LEU A 158 -8.23 -18.72 3.63
N VAL A 159 -7.85 -19.13 4.84
CA VAL A 159 -6.66 -19.97 5.07
C VAL A 159 -6.83 -21.35 4.43
N ALA A 160 -8.02 -21.96 4.55
CA ALA A 160 -8.30 -23.25 3.92
C ALA A 160 -8.15 -23.17 2.40
N ASP A 161 -8.82 -22.20 1.74
CA ASP A 161 -8.71 -21.98 0.30
C ASP A 161 -7.24 -21.75 -0.11
N TRP A 162 -6.50 -20.93 0.65
CA TRP A 162 -5.11 -20.62 0.31
C TRP A 162 -4.21 -21.85 0.41
N MET A 163 -4.41 -22.69 1.42
CA MET A 163 -3.64 -23.92 1.60
C MET A 163 -3.97 -24.99 0.56
N THR A 164 -5.24 -25.09 0.13
CA THR A 164 -5.66 -26.15 -0.81
C THR A 164 -5.53 -25.74 -2.27
N ASP A 165 -5.83 -24.48 -2.59
CA ASP A 165 -5.96 -23.99 -3.96
C ASP A 165 -4.77 -23.10 -4.35
N GLY A 166 -3.87 -22.79 -3.41
CA GLY A 166 -2.71 -21.93 -3.63
C GLY A 166 -3.02 -20.44 -3.76
N ARG A 167 -4.30 -20.05 -3.58
CA ARG A 167 -4.78 -18.67 -3.72
C ARG A 167 -5.95 -18.36 -2.79
N THR A 168 -6.25 -17.08 -2.63
CA THR A 168 -7.43 -16.58 -1.93
C THR A 168 -8.49 -16.06 -2.91
N PRO A 169 -9.77 -16.05 -2.52
CA PRO A 169 -10.84 -15.50 -3.36
C PRO A 169 -10.85 -13.96 -3.43
N ILE A 170 -10.21 -13.30 -2.46
CA ILE A 170 -10.02 -11.84 -2.38
C ILE A 170 -8.52 -11.53 -2.29
N ASP A 171 -8.10 -10.32 -2.62
CA ASP A 171 -6.70 -9.94 -2.48
C ASP A 171 -6.19 -10.05 -1.04
N HIS A 172 -5.05 -10.74 -0.88
CA HIS A 172 -4.45 -11.03 0.43
C HIS A 172 -3.25 -10.14 0.76
N ALA A 173 -2.88 -9.16 -0.06
CA ALA A 173 -1.64 -8.39 0.12
C ALA A 173 -1.53 -7.76 1.52
N ARG A 174 -2.65 -7.26 2.05
CA ARG A 174 -2.72 -6.60 3.36
C ARG A 174 -2.67 -7.55 4.55
N ILE A 175 -2.92 -8.84 4.34
CA ILE A 175 -2.93 -9.85 5.40
C ILE A 175 -1.76 -10.82 5.31
N ASP A 176 -1.10 -10.91 4.16
CA ASP A 176 -0.01 -11.85 3.91
C ASP A 176 1.12 -11.71 4.94
N PHE A 177 1.47 -12.80 5.63
CA PHE A 177 2.63 -12.83 6.54
C PHE A 177 3.95 -12.48 5.83
N SER A 178 4.05 -12.76 4.54
CA SER A 178 5.24 -12.48 3.72
C SER A 178 5.45 -11.00 3.44
N ARG A 179 4.51 -10.11 3.80
CA ARG A 179 4.63 -8.65 3.58
C ARG A 179 5.69 -7.97 4.46
N PHE A 180 6.10 -8.62 5.55
CA PHE A 180 7.01 -8.01 6.52
C PHE A 180 8.47 -8.18 6.13
N TYR A 181 9.21 -7.07 6.13
CA TYR A 181 10.67 -7.09 6.08
C TYR A 181 11.28 -7.66 7.37
N PRO A 182 12.52 -8.19 7.30
CA PRO A 182 13.22 -8.72 8.47
C PRO A 182 13.26 -7.78 9.68
N HIS A 183 13.48 -6.48 9.47
CA HIS A 183 13.56 -5.50 10.56
C HIS A 183 12.23 -5.27 11.27
N GLN A 184 11.10 -5.53 10.60
CA GLN A 184 9.77 -5.39 11.18
C GLN A 184 9.42 -6.53 12.15
N MET A 185 10.26 -7.56 12.20
CA MET A 185 10.15 -8.67 13.15
C MET A 185 11.09 -8.52 14.36
N ASN A 186 11.78 -7.39 14.51
CA ASN A 186 12.62 -7.12 15.67
C ASN A 186 11.76 -6.73 16.89
N GLU A 187 12.13 -7.17 18.10
CA GLU A 187 11.32 -6.97 19.32
C GLU A 187 10.99 -5.47 19.57
N GLU A 188 11.98 -4.57 19.47
CA GLU A 188 11.78 -3.12 19.64
C GLU A 188 10.82 -2.51 18.60
N PHE A 189 10.90 -2.98 17.36
CA PHE A 189 9.97 -2.53 16.31
C PHE A 189 8.54 -2.99 16.59
N ILE A 190 8.40 -4.25 17.04
CA ILE A 190 7.11 -4.85 17.40
C ILE A 190 6.49 -4.08 18.54
N GLU A 191 7.22 -3.89 19.63
CA GLU A 191 6.73 -3.17 20.81
C GLU A 191 6.27 -1.75 20.46
N GLY A 192 7.10 -0.97 19.75
CA GLY A 192 6.77 0.40 19.37
C GLY A 192 5.54 0.48 18.45
N ARG A 193 5.51 -0.31 17.38
CA ARG A 193 4.43 -0.26 16.39
C ARG A 193 3.13 -0.85 16.90
N CYS A 194 3.18 -1.97 17.62
CA CYS A 194 1.98 -2.56 18.21
C CYS A 194 1.40 -1.66 19.31
N GLY A 195 2.25 -1.00 20.10
CA GLY A 195 1.80 0.01 21.07
C GLY A 195 1.05 1.15 20.38
N GLU A 196 1.63 1.73 19.33
CA GLU A 196 0.98 2.79 18.57
C GLU A 196 -0.31 2.33 17.85
N ALA A 197 -0.34 1.12 17.32
CA ALA A 197 -1.55 0.55 16.70
C ALA A 197 -2.65 0.28 17.74
N ALA A 198 -2.28 -0.16 18.96
CA ALA A 198 -3.23 -0.38 20.05
C ALA A 198 -3.88 0.93 20.54
N GLN A 199 -3.14 2.06 20.53
CA GLN A 199 -3.68 3.38 20.83
C GLN A 199 -4.81 3.82 19.89
N LYS A 200 -4.81 3.30 18.65
CA LYS A 200 -5.62 3.81 17.53
C LYS A 200 -6.76 2.87 17.13
N VAL A 201 -7.14 1.91 17.99
CA VAL A 201 -8.17 0.90 17.67
C VAL A 201 -9.51 1.56 17.32
N TYR A 202 -10.00 2.48 18.16
CA TYR A 202 -11.26 3.22 17.95
C TYR A 202 -11.10 4.74 17.82
N ASN A 203 -10.14 5.34 18.52
CA ASN A 203 -10.00 6.79 18.64
C ASN A 203 -8.52 7.18 18.70
N PRO A 204 -8.06 8.24 18.01
CA PRO A 204 -8.79 9.07 17.06
C PRO A 204 -9.12 8.36 15.75
N ALA A 205 -10.00 8.95 14.96
CA ALA A 205 -10.15 8.57 13.56
C ALA A 205 -8.80 8.71 12.83
N VAL A 206 -8.32 7.60 12.27
CA VAL A 206 -7.01 7.52 11.61
C VAL A 206 -7.13 7.88 10.14
N HIS A 207 -6.35 8.86 9.70
CA HIS A 207 -6.29 9.25 8.30
C HIS A 207 -5.65 8.12 7.45
N PRO A 208 -6.11 7.83 6.21
CA PRO A 208 -5.53 6.75 5.38
C PRO A 208 -4.04 6.93 5.06
N ARG A 209 -3.54 8.16 5.18
CA ARG A 209 -2.12 8.51 5.00
C ARG A 209 -1.40 8.82 6.32
N GLU A 210 -1.99 8.48 7.46
CA GLU A 210 -1.39 8.73 8.77
C GLU A 210 -0.07 7.94 8.90
N PRO A 211 1.08 8.61 9.02
CA PRO A 211 2.34 7.93 9.24
C PRO A 211 2.40 7.42 10.67
N TYR A 212 3.12 6.32 10.87
CA TYR A 212 3.51 5.93 12.22
C TYR A 212 4.60 6.87 12.76
N VAL A 213 4.55 7.16 14.05
CA VAL A 213 5.57 7.95 14.75
C VAL A 213 6.71 7.08 15.27
N THR A 214 6.41 5.83 15.61
CA THR A 214 7.37 4.81 16.07
C THR A 214 7.99 4.04 14.89
N GLY A 215 9.09 3.32 15.12
CA GLY A 215 9.72 2.50 14.09
C GLY A 215 10.15 3.29 12.85
N ARG A 216 10.61 4.53 13.04
CA ARG A 216 11.13 5.44 12.00
C ARG A 216 12.64 5.34 11.90
N ASN A 217 13.21 5.91 10.84
CA ASN A 217 14.65 6.04 10.65
C ASN A 217 15.44 4.72 10.56
N LEU A 218 14.77 3.61 10.22
CA LEU A 218 15.40 2.29 10.13
C LEU A 218 16.25 2.15 8.86
N ARG A 219 15.78 2.72 7.76
CA ARG A 219 16.51 2.83 6.50
C ARG A 219 16.49 4.26 6.02
N ARG A 220 17.65 4.75 5.63
CA ARG A 220 17.86 6.10 5.10
C ARG A 220 18.64 5.95 3.81
N SER A 221 18.33 6.79 2.82
CA SER A 221 19.16 6.88 1.61
C SER A 221 20.51 7.54 1.95
N PRO A 222 21.54 7.38 1.10
CA PRO A 222 22.76 8.17 1.24
C PRO A 222 22.51 9.68 1.05
N PHE A 223 21.34 10.08 0.53
CA PHE A 223 20.94 11.46 0.29
C PHE A 223 20.16 12.08 1.46
N TYR A 224 19.81 11.29 2.49
CA TYR A 224 18.88 11.71 3.54
C TYR A 224 19.26 13.02 4.22
N GLU A 225 20.55 13.24 4.52
CA GLU A 225 21.00 14.51 5.12
C GLU A 225 20.86 15.69 4.13
N ARG A 226 21.07 15.48 2.83
CA ARG A 226 20.80 16.49 1.79
C ARG A 226 19.31 16.79 1.66
N GLU A 227 18.47 15.75 1.71
CA GLU A 227 17.02 15.90 1.69
C GLU A 227 16.52 16.67 2.92
N LYS A 228 17.14 16.47 4.10
CA LYS A 228 16.88 17.28 5.30
C LYS A 228 17.33 18.73 5.15
N GLU A 229 18.50 18.99 4.57
CA GLU A 229 18.97 20.35 4.26
C GLU A 229 18.00 21.10 3.34
N LEU A 230 17.29 20.38 2.46
CA LEU A 230 16.22 20.92 1.61
C LEU A 230 14.86 21.08 2.33
N GLY A 231 14.77 20.69 3.60
CA GLY A 231 13.53 20.69 4.38
C GLY A 231 12.54 19.62 3.90
N GLY A 232 13.02 18.40 3.67
CA GLY A 232 12.20 17.27 3.22
C GLY A 232 11.06 16.93 4.18
N TYR A 233 9.87 16.74 3.62
CA TYR A 233 8.68 16.30 4.34
C TYR A 233 8.58 14.77 4.35
N PHE A 234 9.06 14.11 5.42
CA PHE A 234 9.30 12.67 5.41
C PHE A 234 8.11 11.83 5.91
N MET A 235 7.74 10.82 5.11
CA MET A 235 6.95 9.66 5.54
C MET A 235 7.73 8.37 5.27
N GLU A 236 7.30 7.26 5.89
CA GLU A 236 8.02 5.99 5.85
C GLU A 236 7.29 4.93 5.01
N LEU A 237 8.05 4.10 4.28
CA LEU A 237 7.56 2.86 3.67
C LEU A 237 8.68 1.81 3.59
N GLY A 238 8.43 0.58 4.02
CA GLY A 238 9.42 -0.52 3.96
C GLY A 238 10.69 -0.27 4.78
N GLY A 239 10.57 0.54 5.83
CA GLY A 239 11.63 1.06 6.70
C GLY A 239 12.28 2.34 6.18
N TRP A 240 12.02 2.76 4.94
CA TRP A 240 12.70 3.88 4.28
C TRP A 240 12.04 5.22 4.56
N GLU A 241 12.83 6.21 4.97
CA GLU A 241 12.43 7.61 5.01
C GLU A 241 12.34 8.19 3.58
N ARG A 242 11.17 8.72 3.19
CA ARG A 242 10.91 9.27 1.86
C ARG A 242 10.38 10.70 1.96
N ALA A 243 11.06 11.65 1.33
CA ALA A 243 10.59 13.02 1.24
C ALA A 243 9.45 13.12 0.22
N HIS A 244 8.26 13.54 0.65
CA HIS A 244 7.08 13.75 -0.20
C HIS A 244 7.08 15.10 -0.92
N GLY A 245 7.87 16.05 -0.44
CA GLY A 245 8.18 17.35 -1.05
C GLY A 245 9.26 18.04 -0.24
N TYR A 246 9.71 19.21 -0.67
CA TYR A 246 10.79 19.96 0.00
C TYR A 246 10.39 21.40 0.30
N ALA A 247 10.58 21.84 1.54
CA ALA A 247 10.31 23.22 1.96
C ALA A 247 11.13 24.24 1.15
N ALA A 248 12.36 23.90 0.73
CA ALA A 248 13.19 24.76 -0.12
C ALA A 248 12.53 25.15 -1.45
N ASN A 249 11.55 24.36 -1.92
CA ASN A 249 10.83 24.59 -3.16
C ASN A 249 9.54 25.42 -2.98
N GLU A 250 9.22 25.90 -1.78
CA GLU A 250 7.96 26.64 -1.53
C GLU A 250 7.86 27.96 -2.32
N HIS A 251 9.00 28.55 -2.69
CA HIS A 251 9.05 29.70 -3.60
C HIS A 251 8.38 29.42 -4.97
N LEU A 252 8.29 28.15 -5.39
CA LEU A 252 7.58 27.75 -6.61
C LEU A 252 6.08 28.01 -6.53
N LEU A 253 5.51 28.14 -5.32
CA LEU A 253 4.11 28.48 -5.14
C LEU A 253 3.81 29.93 -5.54
N GLU A 254 4.81 30.81 -5.60
CA GLU A 254 4.66 32.16 -6.18
C GLU A 254 4.43 32.08 -7.69
N LYS A 255 5.10 31.14 -8.37
CA LYS A 255 4.98 30.92 -9.81
C LYS A 255 3.75 30.10 -10.19
N TYR A 256 3.46 29.02 -9.46
CA TYR A 256 2.45 28.03 -9.82
C TYR A 256 1.20 28.04 -8.94
N GLY A 257 1.11 28.94 -7.95
CA GLY A 257 0.05 28.92 -6.95
C GLY A 257 -1.37 29.07 -7.51
N ASN A 258 -1.53 29.64 -8.71
CA ASN A 258 -2.81 29.72 -9.42
C ASN A 258 -3.29 28.37 -10.02
N ARG A 259 -2.37 27.41 -10.21
CA ARG A 259 -2.64 26.06 -10.72
C ARG A 259 -2.57 24.99 -9.63
N VAL A 260 -2.06 25.35 -8.46
CA VAL A 260 -1.93 24.46 -7.32
C VAL A 260 -2.95 24.87 -6.25
N PRO A 261 -4.05 24.14 -6.10
CA PRO A 261 -5.11 24.55 -5.18
C PRO A 261 -4.64 24.54 -3.72
N VAL A 262 -5.30 25.37 -2.91
CA VAL A 262 -5.30 25.24 -1.45
C VAL A 262 -6.38 24.22 -1.09
N ARG A 263 -6.06 23.28 -0.20
CA ARG A 263 -7.02 22.31 0.33
C ARG A 263 -7.51 22.84 1.68
N GLU A 264 -8.72 23.38 1.70
CA GLU A 264 -9.30 23.99 2.91
C GLU A 264 -9.79 22.95 3.92
N SER A 265 -10.29 21.81 3.43
CA SER A 265 -10.63 20.66 4.27
C SER A 265 -9.37 20.12 4.96
N GLU A 266 -9.41 20.04 6.30
CA GLU A 266 -8.31 19.50 7.11
C GLU A 266 -7.99 18.06 6.69
N TRP A 267 -9.02 17.23 6.52
CA TRP A 267 -8.88 15.83 6.13
C TRP A 267 -8.21 15.69 4.75
N ASP A 268 -8.64 16.50 3.77
CA ASP A 268 -8.10 16.43 2.41
C ASP A 268 -6.65 16.99 2.33
N ASN A 269 -6.27 17.84 3.29
CA ASN A 269 -4.95 18.47 3.39
C ASN A 269 -3.96 17.69 4.28
N ARG A 270 -4.45 16.82 5.17
CA ARG A 270 -3.60 16.09 6.12
C ARG A 270 -2.61 15.17 5.39
N HIS A 271 -1.34 15.24 5.78
CA HIS A 271 -0.24 14.47 5.17
C HIS A 271 -0.08 14.69 3.66
N PHE A 272 -0.48 15.89 3.20
CA PHE A 272 -0.23 16.41 1.86
C PHE A 272 0.51 17.75 1.97
N TRP A 273 1.56 17.90 1.16
CA TRP A 273 2.33 19.14 1.09
C TRP A 273 2.10 19.79 -0.26
N ARG A 274 1.48 20.98 -0.23
CA ARG A 274 1.10 21.75 -1.43
C ARG A 274 2.27 21.98 -2.39
N VAL A 275 3.48 22.16 -1.86
CA VAL A 275 4.71 22.34 -2.65
C VAL A 275 4.94 21.20 -3.65
N SER A 276 4.57 19.96 -3.33
CA SER A 276 4.80 18.79 -4.20
C SER A 276 4.05 18.90 -5.54
N ASN A 277 2.92 19.60 -5.58
CA ASN A 277 2.22 19.91 -6.82
C ASN A 277 2.89 21.04 -7.62
N ALA A 278 3.58 21.97 -6.96
CA ALA A 278 4.40 22.97 -7.63
C ALA A 278 5.70 22.37 -8.19
N GLU A 279 6.33 21.45 -7.43
CA GLU A 279 7.46 20.65 -7.90
C GLU A 279 7.09 19.82 -9.14
N HIS A 280 5.91 19.20 -9.14
CA HIS A 280 5.38 18.52 -10.32
C HIS A 280 5.40 19.44 -11.55
N LEU A 281 4.86 20.66 -11.43
CA LEU A 281 4.78 21.61 -12.54
C LEU A 281 6.15 22.13 -12.98
N ALA A 282 7.05 22.37 -12.03
CA ALA A 282 8.43 22.75 -12.34
C ALA A 282 9.17 21.65 -13.10
N MET A 283 9.02 20.39 -12.69
CA MET A 283 9.59 19.24 -13.39
C MET A 283 8.99 19.08 -14.80
N SER A 284 7.70 19.37 -15.00
CA SER A 284 7.06 19.38 -16.33
C SER A 284 7.70 20.38 -17.31
N GLU A 285 8.16 21.53 -16.80
CA GLU A 285 8.68 22.63 -17.61
C GLU A 285 10.20 22.52 -17.84
N ASP A 286 10.91 21.79 -16.99
CA ASP A 286 12.38 21.72 -17.03
C ASP A 286 12.93 20.31 -16.72
N CYS A 287 13.45 20.10 -15.51
CA CYS A 287 14.02 18.84 -15.07
C CYS A 287 14.01 18.78 -13.54
N GLY A 288 13.78 17.59 -12.99
CA GLY A 288 13.99 17.34 -11.58
C GLY A 288 14.57 15.95 -11.31
N ILE A 289 15.10 15.78 -10.11
CA ILE A 289 15.56 14.49 -9.57
C ILE A 289 14.71 14.05 -8.38
N VAL A 290 14.53 12.74 -8.21
CA VAL A 290 13.80 12.14 -7.09
C VAL A 290 14.55 10.94 -6.53
N ASN A 291 14.53 10.81 -5.20
CA ASN A 291 15.10 9.68 -4.50
C ASN A 291 14.15 8.45 -4.59
N LEU A 292 14.63 7.40 -5.24
CA LEU A 292 13.93 6.12 -5.42
C LEU A 292 14.64 4.96 -4.72
N SER A 293 15.48 5.26 -3.71
CA SER A 293 16.23 4.24 -2.95
C SER A 293 15.34 3.23 -2.22
N HIS A 294 14.04 3.47 -2.15
CA HIS A 294 13.09 2.60 -1.48
C HIS A 294 12.67 1.38 -2.31
N PHE A 295 13.04 1.29 -3.60
CA PHE A 295 12.77 0.09 -4.38
C PHE A 295 13.31 -1.16 -3.69
N ALA A 296 12.48 -2.20 -3.66
CA ALA A 296 12.94 -3.54 -3.32
C ALA A 296 13.72 -4.09 -4.52
N MET A 297 14.92 -4.61 -4.26
CA MET A 297 15.77 -5.17 -5.32
C MET A 297 16.20 -6.57 -4.97
N ILE A 298 16.03 -7.49 -5.91
CA ILE A 298 16.30 -8.91 -5.72
C ILE A 298 17.18 -9.39 -6.88
N ASP A 299 18.34 -9.96 -6.57
CA ASP A 299 19.19 -10.64 -7.55
C ASP A 299 18.83 -12.12 -7.60
N VAL A 300 18.64 -12.65 -8.81
CA VAL A 300 18.43 -14.06 -9.12
C VAL A 300 19.61 -14.53 -9.95
N GLU A 301 20.43 -15.39 -9.35
CA GLU A 301 21.72 -15.85 -9.86
C GLU A 301 21.74 -17.38 -9.96
N GLY A 302 22.71 -17.96 -10.68
CA GLY A 302 22.84 -19.42 -10.86
C GLY A 302 22.47 -19.86 -12.28
N PRO A 303 22.74 -21.11 -12.68
CA PRO A 303 22.55 -21.58 -14.05
C PRO A 303 21.10 -21.44 -14.56
N ASP A 304 20.11 -21.55 -13.67
CA ASP A 304 18.69 -21.52 -14.03
C ASP A 304 18.02 -20.14 -13.88
N HIS A 305 18.77 -19.07 -13.60
CA HIS A 305 18.18 -17.74 -13.36
C HIS A 305 17.27 -17.25 -14.49
N VAL A 306 17.65 -17.51 -15.75
CA VAL A 306 16.81 -17.17 -16.90
C VAL A 306 15.59 -18.07 -16.98
N ALA A 307 15.73 -19.37 -16.72
CA ALA A 307 14.62 -20.32 -16.80
C ALA A 307 13.54 -20.01 -15.74
N LEU A 308 13.95 -19.71 -14.50
CA LEU A 308 13.04 -19.28 -13.44
C LEU A 308 12.33 -17.97 -13.79
N MET A 309 13.08 -16.94 -14.25
CA MET A 309 12.46 -15.67 -14.64
C MET A 309 11.57 -15.82 -15.87
N GLU A 310 11.92 -16.70 -16.82
CA GLU A 310 11.07 -17.02 -17.96
C GLU A 310 9.78 -17.70 -17.51
N TRP A 311 9.80 -18.56 -16.49
CA TRP A 311 8.59 -19.17 -15.94
C TRP A 311 7.70 -18.18 -15.19
N LEU A 312 8.30 -17.30 -14.38
CA LEU A 312 7.55 -16.36 -13.53
C LEU A 312 6.96 -15.19 -14.32
N CYS A 313 7.70 -14.67 -15.30
CA CYS A 313 7.34 -13.44 -16.00
C CYS A 313 6.40 -13.71 -17.18
N ALA A 314 5.31 -12.96 -17.28
CA ALA A 314 4.49 -12.95 -18.50
C ALA A 314 5.24 -12.40 -19.74
N ALA A 315 6.23 -11.49 -19.53
CA ALA A 315 7.12 -11.02 -20.59
C ALA A 315 8.23 -12.04 -20.88
N LYS A 316 8.79 -11.96 -22.09
CA LYS A 316 9.97 -12.75 -22.48
C LYS A 316 11.22 -12.17 -21.83
N ILE A 317 11.95 -12.96 -21.06
CA ILE A 317 13.18 -12.59 -20.36
C ILE A 317 14.41 -13.14 -21.09
N GLY A 318 14.36 -14.39 -21.52
CA GLY A 318 15.48 -15.10 -22.14
C GLY A 318 15.87 -14.61 -23.54
N GLY A 319 17.05 -15.09 -23.97
CA GLY A 319 17.71 -14.74 -25.22
C GLY A 319 18.73 -13.60 -25.08
N ASP A 320 19.86 -13.71 -25.78
CA ASP A 320 21.00 -12.80 -25.63
C ASP A 320 20.67 -11.34 -26.00
N ALA A 321 19.71 -11.15 -26.91
CA ALA A 321 19.23 -9.82 -27.29
C ALA A 321 18.53 -9.07 -26.14
N ASN A 322 18.21 -9.73 -25.03
CA ASN A 322 17.67 -9.10 -23.83
C ASN A 322 18.72 -8.73 -22.79
N ILE A 323 19.97 -9.19 -22.93
CA ILE A 323 21.05 -8.76 -22.04
C ILE A 323 21.23 -7.25 -22.16
N GLY A 324 21.25 -6.55 -21.02
CA GLY A 324 21.31 -5.09 -20.95
C GLY A 324 19.97 -4.39 -21.19
N LYS A 325 18.83 -5.07 -20.98
CA LYS A 325 17.49 -4.46 -21.07
C LYS A 325 16.72 -4.56 -19.76
N GLY A 326 15.91 -3.54 -19.51
CA GLY A 326 14.88 -3.54 -18.47
C GLY A 326 13.55 -3.99 -19.08
N ILE A 327 12.92 -4.97 -18.47
CA ILE A 327 11.72 -5.62 -18.97
C ILE A 327 10.62 -5.47 -17.93
N TYR A 328 9.71 -4.53 -18.16
CA TYR A 328 8.47 -4.40 -17.40
C TYR A 328 7.61 -5.65 -17.57
N THR A 329 7.21 -6.30 -16.48
CA THR A 329 6.52 -7.59 -16.53
C THR A 329 5.73 -7.84 -15.26
N HIS A 330 4.89 -8.86 -15.31
CA HIS A 330 4.04 -9.25 -14.21
C HIS A 330 4.28 -10.71 -13.87
N PHE A 331 4.06 -11.06 -12.61
CA PHE A 331 3.82 -12.43 -12.19
C PHE A 331 2.32 -12.67 -12.15
N LEU A 332 1.89 -13.80 -12.71
CA LEU A 332 0.51 -14.26 -12.58
C LEU A 332 0.43 -15.43 -11.60
N ASP A 333 -0.75 -15.66 -11.05
CA ASP A 333 -1.07 -16.93 -10.39
C ASP A 333 -1.51 -17.99 -11.40
N ASP A 334 -1.78 -19.20 -10.94
CA ASP A 334 -2.20 -20.32 -11.79
C ASP A 334 -3.56 -20.09 -12.47
N GLU A 335 -4.38 -19.17 -11.94
CA GLU A 335 -5.63 -18.72 -12.57
C GLU A 335 -5.41 -17.50 -13.49
N GLY A 336 -4.17 -17.07 -13.72
CA GLY A 336 -3.85 -15.96 -14.63
C GLY A 336 -4.17 -14.57 -14.09
N MET A 337 -4.42 -14.43 -12.78
CA MET A 337 -4.62 -13.13 -12.12
C MET A 337 -3.30 -12.47 -11.75
N VAL A 338 -3.28 -11.14 -11.65
CA VAL A 338 -2.07 -10.37 -11.40
C VAL A 338 -1.63 -10.53 -9.95
N ARG A 339 -0.40 -11.03 -9.72
CA ARG A 339 0.21 -11.13 -8.38
C ARG A 339 1.22 -10.03 -8.09
N ALA A 340 1.99 -9.65 -9.11
CA ALA A 340 3.08 -8.71 -8.99
C ALA A 340 3.24 -7.91 -10.27
N ASP A 341 3.70 -6.67 -10.12
CA ASP A 341 4.06 -5.76 -11.20
C ASP A 341 5.44 -5.16 -10.93
N LEU A 342 6.40 -5.43 -11.82
CA LEU A 342 7.81 -5.18 -11.56
C LEU A 342 8.63 -5.04 -12.84
N THR A 343 9.89 -4.65 -12.69
CA THR A 343 10.85 -4.64 -13.80
C THR A 343 11.96 -5.65 -13.57
N VAL A 344 12.25 -6.46 -14.59
CA VAL A 344 13.43 -7.33 -14.62
C VAL A 344 14.53 -6.70 -15.47
N ILE A 345 15.64 -6.36 -14.84
CA ILE A 345 16.90 -6.00 -15.50
C ILE A 345 17.65 -7.28 -15.83
N ARG A 346 17.71 -7.62 -17.12
CA ARG A 346 18.44 -8.80 -17.60
C ARG A 346 19.93 -8.46 -17.75
N MET A 347 20.75 -8.92 -16.81
CA MET A 347 22.22 -8.84 -16.89
C MET A 347 22.77 -10.06 -17.64
N ALA A 348 24.08 -10.24 -17.75
CA ALA A 348 24.63 -11.41 -18.45
C ALA A 348 24.60 -12.68 -17.57
N ASP A 349 24.95 -12.49 -16.30
CA ASP A 349 25.17 -13.49 -15.27
C ASP A 349 23.98 -13.68 -14.32
N ARG A 350 23.05 -12.72 -14.30
CA ARG A 350 21.88 -12.72 -13.41
C ARG A 350 20.69 -11.96 -13.97
N CYS A 351 19.57 -12.06 -13.27
CA CYS A 351 18.42 -11.17 -13.43
C CYS A 351 18.25 -10.37 -12.14
N ARG A 352 18.09 -9.05 -12.26
CA ARG A 352 17.73 -8.20 -11.13
C ARG A 352 16.28 -7.78 -11.23
N VAL A 353 15.48 -8.13 -10.24
CA VAL A 353 14.12 -7.67 -10.08
C VAL A 353 14.14 -6.32 -9.34
N VAL A 354 13.41 -5.35 -9.85
CA VAL A 354 13.16 -4.04 -9.23
C VAL A 354 11.66 -3.93 -9.01
N ASP A 355 11.28 -3.78 -7.74
CA ASP A 355 9.90 -3.84 -7.27
C ASP A 355 9.61 -2.70 -6.26
N GLY A 356 8.32 -2.45 -6.00
CA GLY A 356 7.86 -1.51 -4.98
C GLY A 356 8.26 -1.93 -3.56
N ALA A 357 8.52 -0.95 -2.70
CA ALA A 357 8.90 -1.22 -1.31
C ALA A 357 7.83 -2.00 -0.53
N ASP A 358 6.56 -1.85 -0.90
CA ASP A 358 5.40 -2.46 -0.27
C ASP A 358 5.12 -3.90 -0.72
N ALA A 359 5.58 -4.30 -1.91
CA ALA A 359 5.44 -5.65 -2.46
C ALA A 359 6.69 -6.52 -2.28
N GLY A 360 7.86 -5.89 -2.18
CA GLY A 360 9.18 -6.54 -2.19
C GLY A 360 9.33 -7.81 -1.37
N PRO A 361 8.99 -7.82 -0.05
CA PRO A 361 9.15 -9.01 0.78
C PRO A 361 8.32 -10.20 0.29
N ARG A 362 7.07 -9.94 -0.12
CA ARG A 362 6.16 -10.97 -0.62
C ARG A 362 6.69 -11.56 -1.92
N ASP A 363 7.11 -10.70 -2.84
CA ASP A 363 7.54 -11.14 -4.16
C ASP A 363 8.93 -11.80 -4.11
N PHE A 364 9.80 -11.37 -3.19
CA PHE A 364 11.04 -12.09 -2.83
C PHE A 364 10.75 -13.52 -2.36
N HIS A 365 9.82 -13.68 -1.42
CA HIS A 365 9.47 -15.00 -0.91
C HIS A 365 8.80 -15.86 -1.99
N TYR A 366 7.96 -15.28 -2.85
CA TYR A 366 7.34 -15.98 -3.97
C TYR A 366 8.38 -16.52 -4.96
N ILE A 367 9.35 -15.69 -5.39
CA ILE A 367 10.43 -16.12 -6.29
C ILE A 367 11.20 -17.30 -5.68
N ARG A 368 11.56 -17.21 -4.40
CA ARG A 368 12.30 -18.27 -3.69
C ARG A 368 11.48 -19.56 -3.59
N ARG A 369 10.19 -19.48 -3.26
CA ARG A 369 9.32 -20.66 -3.17
C ARG A 369 9.12 -21.34 -4.52
N VAL A 370 8.91 -20.58 -5.58
CA VAL A 370 8.77 -21.16 -6.93
C VAL A 370 10.09 -21.79 -7.39
N ALA A 371 11.23 -21.20 -7.04
CA ALA A 371 12.54 -21.82 -7.30
C ALA A 371 12.68 -23.18 -6.61
N GLU A 372 12.35 -23.23 -5.30
CA GLU A 372 12.35 -24.46 -4.49
C GLU A 372 11.39 -25.52 -5.07
N ASP A 373 10.13 -25.15 -5.32
CA ASP A 373 9.07 -26.07 -5.76
C ASP A 373 9.34 -26.68 -7.13
N LYS A 374 9.96 -25.91 -8.03
CA LYS A 374 10.29 -26.35 -9.39
C LYS A 374 11.70 -26.92 -9.52
N GLY A 375 12.49 -26.91 -8.45
CA GLY A 375 13.84 -27.48 -8.42
C GLY A 375 14.84 -26.72 -9.29
N PHE A 376 14.71 -25.40 -9.42
CA PHE A 376 15.67 -24.57 -10.15
C PHE A 376 16.96 -24.37 -9.33
N ASP A 377 18.12 -24.51 -9.97
CA ASP A 377 19.42 -24.20 -9.36
C ASP A 377 19.70 -22.69 -9.46
N VAL A 378 19.20 -21.96 -8.46
CA VAL A 378 19.39 -20.52 -8.33
C VAL A 378 19.65 -20.09 -6.89
N THR A 379 20.30 -18.93 -6.75
CA THR A 379 20.35 -18.17 -5.50
C THR A 379 19.51 -16.90 -5.67
N VAL A 380 18.60 -16.66 -4.72
CA VAL A 380 17.73 -15.47 -4.69
C VAL A 380 18.14 -14.60 -3.51
N THR A 381 18.62 -13.39 -3.78
CA THR A 381 19.22 -12.51 -2.77
C THR A 381 18.52 -11.15 -2.75
N ASP A 382 18.00 -10.73 -1.60
CA ASP A 382 17.59 -9.35 -1.36
C ASP A 382 18.85 -8.44 -1.35
N VAL A 383 18.93 -7.54 -2.32
CA VAL A 383 20.02 -6.56 -2.49
C VAL A 383 19.53 -5.12 -2.31
N THR A 384 18.33 -4.92 -1.74
CA THR A 384 17.68 -3.60 -1.51
C THR A 384 18.60 -2.64 -0.77
N ALA A 385 19.36 -3.11 0.23
CA ALA A 385 20.26 -2.26 1.01
C ALA A 385 21.64 -2.03 0.35
N LYS A 386 21.93 -2.71 -0.77
CA LYS A 386 23.22 -2.59 -1.49
C LYS A 386 23.17 -1.55 -2.61
N TYR A 387 21.99 -1.27 -3.13
CA TYR A 387 21.79 -0.37 -4.27
C TYR A 387 20.80 0.72 -3.94
N VAL A 388 20.96 1.85 -4.62
CA VAL A 388 20.05 3.00 -4.52
C VAL A 388 19.76 3.53 -5.91
N THR A 389 18.64 4.25 -6.03
CA THR A 389 18.18 4.75 -7.31
C THR A 389 17.83 6.24 -7.21
N ILE A 390 18.26 7.01 -8.21
CA ILE A 390 17.80 8.39 -8.43
C ILE A 390 17.06 8.40 -9.77
N GLY A 391 15.82 8.88 -9.79
CA GLY A 391 15.14 9.22 -11.03
C GLY A 391 15.54 10.63 -11.46
N ILE A 392 15.87 10.84 -12.73
CA ILE A 392 16.04 12.18 -13.33
C ILE A 392 15.12 12.29 -14.54
N TRP A 393 14.18 13.24 -14.50
CA TRP A 393 13.13 13.36 -15.52
C TRP A 393 12.73 14.80 -15.79
N GLY A 394 12.15 15.01 -16.96
CA GLY A 394 11.68 16.29 -17.47
C GLY A 394 12.22 16.56 -18.88
N PRO A 395 11.64 17.49 -19.63
CA PRO A 395 12.07 17.80 -21.00
C PRO A 395 13.60 18.03 -21.12
N ASN A 396 14.22 18.64 -20.11
CA ASN A 396 15.66 18.96 -20.09
C ASN A 396 16.53 17.94 -19.32
N ALA A 397 16.00 16.77 -18.96
CA ALA A 397 16.74 15.74 -18.21
C ALA A 397 18.04 15.32 -18.91
N ARG A 398 17.98 15.05 -20.21
CA ARG A 398 19.16 14.70 -21.03
C ARG A 398 20.21 15.78 -20.99
N ALA A 399 19.84 17.02 -21.32
CA ALA A 399 20.75 18.14 -21.37
C ALA A 399 21.38 18.43 -20.00
N THR A 400 20.63 18.19 -18.92
CA THR A 400 21.11 18.32 -17.55
C THR A 400 22.10 17.21 -17.19
N LEU A 401 21.76 15.96 -17.50
CA LEU A 401 22.62 14.80 -17.23
C LEU A 401 23.93 14.85 -18.04
N GLN A 402 23.88 15.36 -19.27
CA GLN A 402 25.05 15.57 -20.14
C GLN A 402 26.10 16.51 -19.54
N LYS A 403 25.73 17.37 -18.57
CA LYS A 403 26.69 18.26 -17.90
C LYS A 403 27.62 17.53 -16.92
N VAL A 404 27.25 16.32 -16.49
CA VAL A 404 27.91 15.63 -15.36
C VAL A 404 28.30 14.18 -15.64
N VAL A 405 27.77 13.59 -16.72
CA VAL A 405 28.24 12.29 -17.20
C VAL A 405 29.61 12.43 -17.88
N GLU A 406 30.47 11.44 -17.73
CA GLU A 406 31.81 11.44 -18.35
C GLU A 406 31.76 11.29 -19.89
N ASP A 407 30.70 10.68 -20.44
CA ASP A 407 30.44 10.53 -21.88
C ASP A 407 29.06 11.12 -22.26
N PRO A 408 28.98 12.43 -22.56
CA PRO A 408 27.72 13.10 -22.89
C PRO A 408 27.08 12.62 -24.19
N ASP A 409 27.88 12.21 -25.18
CA ASP A 409 27.40 11.74 -26.48
C ASP A 409 26.74 10.36 -26.36
N GLY A 410 27.15 9.56 -25.37
CA GLY A 410 26.53 8.28 -25.03
C GLY A 410 25.05 8.36 -24.64
N LEU A 411 24.53 9.55 -24.29
CA LEU A 411 23.14 9.80 -23.91
C LEU A 411 22.23 10.27 -25.06
N SER A 412 22.78 10.42 -26.27
CA SER A 412 21.99 10.84 -27.44
C SER A 412 20.86 9.83 -27.75
N PRO A 413 19.74 10.25 -28.36
CA PRO A 413 18.66 9.33 -28.73
C PRO A 413 19.12 8.16 -29.61
N GLU A 414 20.09 8.40 -30.50
CA GLU A 414 20.67 7.40 -31.40
C GLU A 414 21.50 6.37 -30.62
N ASN A 415 22.20 6.82 -29.59
CA ASN A 415 23.07 5.98 -28.77
C ASN A 415 22.31 5.29 -27.64
N PHE A 416 21.24 5.87 -27.12
CA PHE A 416 20.56 5.37 -25.92
C PHE A 416 19.05 5.24 -26.15
N ALA A 417 18.62 4.16 -26.81
CA ALA A 417 17.21 3.89 -27.08
C ALA A 417 16.35 3.81 -25.80
N PHE A 418 15.06 4.10 -25.92
CA PHE A 418 14.09 3.92 -24.82
C PHE A 418 14.07 2.47 -24.33
N ALA A 419 13.92 2.28 -23.02
CA ALA A 419 14.00 1.01 -22.29
C ALA A 419 15.38 0.28 -22.37
N ALA A 420 16.41 0.91 -22.94
CA ALA A 420 17.77 0.37 -22.86
C ALA A 420 18.37 0.58 -21.46
N ILE A 421 19.32 -0.27 -21.11
CA ILE A 421 20.15 -0.10 -19.92
C ILE A 421 21.60 -0.01 -20.35
N LYS A 422 22.33 0.97 -19.82
CA LYS A 422 23.76 1.16 -20.11
C LYS A 422 24.54 1.58 -18.87
N PRO A 423 25.80 1.11 -18.73
CA PRO A 423 26.72 1.71 -17.78
C PRO A 423 27.06 3.13 -18.23
N VAL A 424 27.10 4.05 -17.28
CA VAL A 424 27.56 5.43 -17.41
C VAL A 424 28.44 5.77 -16.20
N ARG A 425 29.21 6.86 -16.29
CA ARG A 425 30.00 7.34 -15.16
C ARG A 425 29.62 8.77 -14.80
N ILE A 426 29.31 9.01 -13.53
CA ILE A 426 28.86 10.31 -13.01
C ILE A 426 29.60 10.56 -11.69
N GLY A 427 30.23 11.72 -11.55
CA GLY A 427 30.99 12.05 -10.33
C GLY A 427 32.12 11.05 -10.02
N GLY A 428 32.70 10.43 -11.05
CA GLY A 428 33.73 9.39 -10.91
C GLY A 428 33.21 8.01 -10.49
N LYS A 429 31.90 7.80 -10.43
CA LYS A 429 31.25 6.56 -9.98
C LYS A 429 30.59 5.81 -11.13
N ASP A 430 30.57 4.48 -11.05
CA ASP A 430 29.88 3.63 -12.01
C ASP A 430 28.38 3.60 -11.69
N VAL A 431 27.57 3.95 -12.68
CA VAL A 431 26.12 4.05 -12.57
C VAL A 431 25.49 3.24 -13.70
N THR A 432 24.45 2.48 -13.40
CA THR A 432 23.62 1.82 -14.41
C THR A 432 22.44 2.73 -14.73
N ALA A 433 22.45 3.36 -15.89
CA ALA A 433 21.35 4.18 -16.36
C ALA A 433 20.31 3.30 -17.08
N PHE A 434 19.05 3.44 -16.71
CA PHE A 434 17.91 2.78 -17.35
C PHE A 434 16.97 3.85 -17.91
N ARG A 435 16.85 3.92 -19.24
CA ARG A 435 16.01 4.92 -19.91
C ARG A 435 14.54 4.51 -19.85
N ILE A 436 13.88 4.81 -18.74
CA ILE A 436 12.46 4.56 -18.48
C ILE A 436 11.85 5.75 -17.74
N SER A 437 10.53 5.79 -17.63
CA SER A 437 9.82 6.86 -16.91
C SER A 437 8.51 6.38 -16.32
N TYR A 438 8.36 6.51 -15.01
CA TYR A 438 7.09 6.39 -14.29
C TYR A 438 6.40 7.76 -14.10
N VAL A 439 7.05 8.84 -14.56
CA VAL A 439 6.54 10.22 -14.51
C VAL A 439 6.13 10.75 -15.89
N GLY A 440 6.19 9.91 -16.93
CA GLY A 440 5.73 10.28 -18.28
C GLY A 440 6.58 11.32 -19.01
N GLU A 441 7.79 11.62 -18.52
CA GLU A 441 8.77 12.52 -19.14
C GLU A 441 10.01 11.75 -19.58
N GLN A 442 10.78 12.30 -20.54
CA GLN A 442 12.08 11.72 -20.88
C GLN A 442 13.04 11.76 -19.69
N GLY A 443 13.90 10.74 -19.57
CA GLY A 443 14.88 10.67 -18.50
C GLY A 443 15.33 9.25 -18.21
N TRP A 444 15.91 9.07 -17.01
CA TRP A 444 16.52 7.82 -16.59
C TRP A 444 16.27 7.53 -15.12
N GLU A 445 16.15 6.25 -14.80
CA GLU A 445 16.54 5.75 -13.48
C GLU A 445 18.06 5.54 -13.48
N LEU A 446 18.73 6.08 -12.48
CA LEU A 446 20.15 5.91 -12.25
C LEU A 446 20.30 4.97 -11.07
N HIS A 447 20.82 3.76 -11.31
CA HIS A 447 21.03 2.73 -10.30
C HIS A 447 22.51 2.66 -9.93
N MET A 448 22.84 2.70 -8.66
CA MET A 448 24.23 2.71 -8.18
C MET A 448 24.38 1.97 -6.85
N ARG A 449 25.61 1.65 -6.46
CA ARG A 449 25.86 1.13 -5.10
C ARG A 449 25.55 2.20 -4.06
N TYR A 450 25.08 1.78 -2.89
CA TYR A 450 24.69 2.69 -1.81
C TYR A 450 25.81 3.69 -1.47
N GLU A 451 27.05 3.22 -1.34
CA GLU A 451 28.23 4.03 -1.00
C GLU A 451 28.62 5.07 -2.06
N ASP A 452 28.19 4.87 -3.31
CA ASP A 452 28.46 5.78 -4.42
C ASP A 452 27.36 6.85 -4.58
N GLY A 453 26.19 6.62 -3.97
CA GLY A 453 25.02 7.46 -4.14
C GLY A 453 25.29 8.93 -3.88
N LEU A 454 25.85 9.27 -2.71
CA LEU A 454 26.03 10.68 -2.32
C LEU A 454 26.85 11.48 -3.35
N ALA A 455 27.90 10.87 -3.91
CA ALA A 455 28.72 11.52 -4.94
C ALA A 455 27.92 11.78 -6.23
N VAL A 456 27.06 10.85 -6.63
CA VAL A 456 26.19 11.01 -7.80
C VAL A 456 25.12 12.08 -7.54
N TRP A 457 24.49 12.08 -6.36
CA TRP A 457 23.53 13.11 -5.97
C TRP A 457 24.14 14.51 -5.97
N ASP A 458 25.30 14.68 -5.32
CA ASP A 458 25.98 15.97 -5.24
C ASP A 458 26.42 16.45 -6.64
N ALA A 459 26.88 15.55 -7.52
CA ALA A 459 27.18 15.86 -8.92
C ALA A 459 25.94 16.31 -9.69
N LEU A 460 24.80 15.62 -9.56
CA LEU A 460 23.56 16.04 -10.21
C LEU A 460 23.12 17.41 -9.70
N ARG A 461 23.08 17.61 -8.37
CA ARG A 461 22.66 18.87 -7.74
C ARG A 461 23.57 20.05 -8.08
N SER A 462 24.85 19.83 -8.41
CA SER A 462 25.74 20.91 -8.85
C SER A 462 25.33 21.55 -10.18
N THR A 463 24.44 20.91 -10.95
CA THR A 463 23.85 21.48 -12.17
C THR A 463 22.74 22.50 -11.91
N GLY A 464 22.26 22.59 -10.67
CA GLY A 464 21.07 23.36 -10.29
C GLY A 464 19.75 22.58 -10.38
N VAL A 465 19.76 21.33 -10.86
CA VAL A 465 18.54 20.51 -11.06
C VAL A 465 17.72 20.36 -9.78
N MET A 466 16.44 20.74 -9.81
CA MET A 466 15.57 20.67 -8.64
C MET A 466 15.42 19.23 -8.13
N ALA A 467 15.45 19.02 -6.81
CA ALA A 467 14.95 17.78 -6.22
C ALA A 467 13.44 17.91 -5.99
N PHE A 468 12.66 16.89 -6.37
CA PHE A 468 11.21 16.83 -6.11
C PHE A 468 10.84 15.58 -5.31
N GLY A 469 9.75 15.67 -4.55
CA GLY A 469 9.35 14.62 -3.62
C GLY A 469 8.58 13.48 -4.27
N VAL A 470 8.51 12.34 -3.56
CA VAL A 470 7.84 11.13 -4.04
C VAL A 470 6.35 11.30 -4.29
N GLU A 471 5.71 12.37 -3.78
CA GLU A 471 4.30 12.68 -4.09
C GLU A 471 4.08 13.01 -5.57
N THR A 472 5.07 13.64 -6.22
CA THR A 472 5.04 13.85 -7.67
C THR A 472 5.15 12.52 -8.41
N TYR A 473 6.08 11.65 -8.00
CA TYR A 473 6.38 10.37 -8.64
C TYR A 473 5.26 9.33 -8.47
N ALA A 474 4.89 9.02 -7.22
CA ALA A 474 4.03 7.89 -6.86
C ALA A 474 2.53 8.23 -6.82
N ASN A 475 2.15 9.51 -6.87
CA ASN A 475 0.75 9.93 -6.84
C ASN A 475 0.40 10.78 -8.08
N SER A 476 0.67 12.08 -8.05
CA SER A 476 0.09 13.01 -9.04
C SER A 476 0.45 12.70 -10.49
N ARG A 477 1.73 12.42 -10.80
CA ARG A 477 2.14 12.23 -12.19
C ARG A 477 1.78 10.87 -12.75
N ARG A 478 1.92 9.80 -11.97
CA ARG A 478 1.48 8.47 -12.40
C ARG A 478 -0.01 8.49 -12.76
N MET A 479 -0.83 9.24 -12.02
CA MET A 479 -2.26 9.36 -12.27
C MET A 479 -2.57 10.10 -13.58
N GLU A 480 -1.83 11.17 -13.90
CA GLU A 480 -1.95 11.85 -15.20
C GLU A 480 -1.54 10.95 -16.38
N LYS A 481 -0.62 10.01 -16.15
CA LYS A 481 -0.23 8.99 -17.13
C LYS A 481 -1.11 7.74 -17.09
N SER A 482 -2.13 7.69 -16.23
CA SER A 482 -2.95 6.50 -15.98
C SER A 482 -2.10 5.28 -15.57
N LEU A 483 -0.93 5.47 -14.96
CA LEU A 483 -0.05 4.38 -14.55
C LEU A 483 -0.64 3.64 -13.32
N ARG A 484 -0.62 2.31 -13.40
CA ARG A 484 -1.13 1.40 -12.38
C ARG A 484 -0.10 1.21 -11.27
N LEU A 485 -0.58 0.91 -10.07
CA LEU A 485 0.24 0.65 -8.90
C LEU A 485 -0.14 -0.69 -8.27
N GLN A 486 0.86 -1.55 -8.04
CA GLN A 486 0.70 -2.81 -7.30
C GLN A 486 0.08 -2.57 -5.91
N ASN A 487 -0.77 -3.49 -5.44
CA ASN A 487 -1.49 -3.43 -4.15
C ASN A 487 -2.52 -2.28 -4.00
N ALA A 488 -2.68 -1.43 -5.02
CA ALA A 488 -3.72 -0.40 -5.09
C ALA A 488 -4.63 -0.64 -6.29
N ASP A 489 -4.08 -0.55 -7.51
CA ASP A 489 -4.79 -0.73 -8.76
C ASP A 489 -4.69 -2.17 -9.28
N LEU A 490 -3.64 -2.89 -8.90
CA LEU A 490 -3.41 -4.29 -9.29
C LEU A 490 -3.59 -5.18 -8.08
N LEU A 491 -4.71 -5.90 -8.06
CA LEU A 491 -5.11 -6.84 -7.02
C LEU A 491 -5.23 -8.25 -7.62
N THR A 492 -5.08 -9.30 -6.80
CA THR A 492 -5.15 -10.70 -7.27
C THR A 492 -6.54 -11.16 -7.73
N GLU A 493 -7.52 -10.26 -7.69
CA GLU A 493 -8.88 -10.46 -8.20
C GLU A 493 -9.01 -10.09 -9.68
N TYR A 494 -8.02 -9.40 -10.26
CA TYR A 494 -8.05 -8.91 -11.64
C TYR A 494 -6.95 -9.50 -12.50
N ASN A 495 -7.25 -9.71 -13.77
CA ASN A 495 -6.28 -10.18 -14.76
C ASN A 495 -5.66 -9.01 -15.57
N LEU A 496 -4.58 -9.31 -16.32
CA LEU A 496 -3.86 -8.29 -17.10
C LEU A 496 -4.69 -7.60 -18.18
N LEU A 497 -5.73 -8.25 -18.71
CA LEU A 497 -6.58 -7.65 -19.73
C LEU A 497 -7.49 -6.59 -19.09
N GLU A 498 -8.02 -6.88 -17.90
CA GLU A 498 -8.85 -5.94 -17.13
C GLU A 498 -8.05 -4.70 -16.71
N ALA A 499 -6.78 -4.88 -16.33
CA ALA A 499 -5.88 -3.78 -16.01
C ALA A 499 -5.36 -3.01 -17.24
N ASP A 500 -5.58 -3.54 -18.45
CA ASP A 500 -4.99 -3.11 -19.73
C ASP A 500 -3.45 -3.08 -19.74
N LEU A 501 -2.85 -4.12 -19.17
CA LEU A 501 -1.40 -4.32 -19.08
C LEU A 501 -0.92 -5.59 -19.83
N ALA A 502 -1.83 -6.29 -20.49
CA ALA A 502 -1.51 -7.46 -21.28
C ALA A 502 -0.65 -7.11 -22.48
N ARG A 503 0.38 -7.91 -22.76
CA ARG A 503 1.26 -7.66 -23.91
C ARG A 503 0.52 -7.93 -25.23
N PRO A 504 0.84 -7.19 -26.32
CA PRO A 504 0.25 -7.45 -27.63
C PRO A 504 0.53 -8.86 -28.15
N LYS A 505 1.65 -9.47 -27.76
CA LYS A 505 2.00 -10.85 -28.09
C LYS A 505 2.26 -11.62 -26.81
N VAL A 506 1.63 -12.79 -26.70
CA VAL A 506 1.97 -13.79 -25.69
C VAL A 506 3.21 -14.53 -26.17
N LYS A 507 4.19 -14.72 -25.30
CA LYS A 507 5.43 -15.40 -25.67
C LYS A 507 5.19 -16.90 -25.89
N GLU A 508 6.01 -17.52 -26.74
CA GLU A 508 5.95 -18.96 -27.01
C GLU A 508 6.34 -19.79 -25.78
N ALA A 509 7.35 -19.35 -25.03
CA ALA A 509 7.75 -19.98 -23.78
C ALA A 509 6.57 -20.07 -22.79
N ASP A 510 6.54 -21.14 -22.01
CA ASP A 510 5.51 -21.30 -20.98
C ASP A 510 5.76 -20.37 -19.79
N PHE A 511 4.70 -19.99 -19.09
CA PHE A 511 4.76 -19.20 -17.86
C PHE A 511 3.55 -19.49 -16.97
N CYS A 512 3.68 -19.23 -15.67
CA CYS A 512 2.58 -19.45 -14.71
C CYS A 512 1.31 -18.70 -15.15
N GLY A 513 0.15 -19.38 -15.15
CA GLY A 513 -1.14 -18.81 -15.54
C GLY A 513 -1.36 -18.59 -17.04
N LYS A 514 -0.43 -19.01 -17.92
CA LYS A 514 -0.52 -18.76 -19.38
C LYS A 514 -1.80 -19.26 -20.02
N ALA A 515 -2.27 -20.46 -19.66
CA ALA A 515 -3.48 -21.04 -20.23
C ALA A 515 -4.71 -20.15 -19.97
N LYS A 516 -4.90 -19.73 -18.72
CA LYS A 516 -5.97 -18.82 -18.31
C LYS A 516 -5.84 -17.44 -18.94
N HIS A 517 -4.62 -16.91 -19.02
CA HIS A 517 -4.36 -15.66 -19.72
C HIS A 517 -4.80 -15.70 -21.20
N LEU A 518 -4.59 -16.84 -21.88
CA LEU A 518 -5.06 -17.05 -23.25
C LEU A 518 -6.59 -17.15 -23.33
N GLU A 519 -7.24 -17.82 -22.38
CA GLU A 519 -8.71 -17.85 -22.27
C GLU A 519 -9.27 -16.43 -22.11
N TYR A 520 -8.70 -15.62 -21.20
CA TYR A 520 -9.13 -14.24 -20.97
C TYR A 520 -8.96 -13.39 -22.21
N ARG A 521 -7.84 -13.54 -22.91
CA ARG A 521 -7.58 -12.85 -24.18
C ARG A 521 -8.57 -13.21 -25.28
N ALA A 522 -9.11 -14.44 -25.26
CA ALA A 522 -10.07 -14.90 -26.27
C ALA A 522 -11.52 -14.44 -26.00
N ARG A 523 -11.80 -13.84 -24.85
CA ARG A 523 -13.13 -13.27 -24.54
C ARG A 523 -13.45 -12.11 -25.48
N GLU A 524 -14.73 -11.95 -25.81
CA GLU A 524 -15.22 -10.79 -26.55
C GLU A 524 -15.00 -9.49 -25.77
N HIS A 525 -15.26 -9.53 -24.47
CA HIS A 525 -14.96 -8.47 -23.52
C HIS A 525 -14.54 -9.07 -22.17
N GLN A 526 -13.87 -8.28 -21.34
CA GLN A 526 -13.64 -8.64 -19.95
C GLN A 526 -14.87 -8.32 -19.08
N PRO A 527 -15.00 -8.92 -17.89
CA PRO A 527 -16.03 -8.55 -16.91
C PRO A 527 -15.96 -7.07 -16.51
N ALA A 528 -14.75 -6.58 -16.27
CA ALA A 528 -14.47 -5.19 -15.93
C ALA A 528 -13.21 -4.68 -16.63
N MET A 529 -13.09 -3.36 -16.75
CA MET A 529 -11.86 -2.70 -17.18
C MET A 529 -11.47 -1.62 -16.18
N LEU A 530 -10.19 -1.48 -15.90
CA LEU A 530 -9.65 -0.37 -15.12
C LEU A 530 -9.69 0.91 -15.96
N CYS A 531 -10.59 1.81 -15.59
CA CYS A 531 -10.83 3.08 -16.28
C CYS A 531 -10.22 4.25 -15.51
N THR A 532 -9.94 5.34 -16.23
CA THR A 532 -9.58 6.63 -15.64
C THR A 532 -10.81 7.54 -15.59
N LEU A 533 -11.09 8.06 -14.42
CA LEU A 533 -12.19 8.97 -14.13
C LEU A 533 -11.64 10.35 -13.77
N VAL A 534 -12.37 11.40 -14.08
CA VAL A 534 -12.11 12.75 -13.55
C VAL A 534 -13.33 13.27 -12.83
N MET A 535 -13.14 13.90 -11.67
CA MET A 535 -14.23 14.64 -11.02
C MET A 535 -14.53 15.90 -11.83
N THR A 536 -15.77 16.03 -12.29
CA THR A 536 -16.19 17.20 -13.07
C THR A 536 -16.55 18.37 -12.17
N GLU A 537 -17.03 18.07 -10.96
CA GLU A 537 -17.31 19.03 -9.89
C GLU A 537 -16.78 18.45 -8.58
N ASN A 538 -16.18 19.30 -7.74
CA ASN A 538 -15.56 18.86 -6.49
C ASN A 538 -15.89 19.79 -5.32
N VAL A 539 -16.93 20.61 -5.41
CA VAL A 539 -17.33 21.50 -4.31
C VAL A 539 -18.43 20.81 -3.51
N ASP A 540 -18.25 20.71 -2.20
CA ASP A 540 -19.27 20.16 -1.30
C ASP A 540 -20.43 21.14 -1.06
N ARG A 541 -21.49 20.68 -0.37
CA ARG A 541 -22.65 21.54 -0.07
C ARG A 541 -22.32 22.75 0.82
N GLN A 542 -21.16 22.78 1.50
CA GLN A 542 -20.67 23.92 2.27
C GLN A 542 -19.87 24.92 1.42
N GLY A 543 -19.65 24.63 0.14
CA GLY A 543 -18.87 25.47 -0.76
C GLY A 543 -17.36 25.21 -0.70
N VAL A 544 -16.92 24.12 -0.05
CA VAL A 544 -15.50 23.77 0.09
C VAL A 544 -15.09 22.83 -1.04
N ALA A 545 -14.02 23.19 -1.74
CA ALA A 545 -13.42 22.33 -2.75
C ALA A 545 -12.75 21.10 -2.10
N ARG A 546 -13.14 19.92 -2.55
CA ARG A 546 -12.69 18.62 -2.07
C ARG A 546 -11.61 18.00 -2.94
N TYR A 547 -10.67 17.33 -2.29
CA TYR A 547 -9.57 16.59 -2.89
C TYR A 547 -9.55 15.21 -2.25
N PRO A 548 -10.40 14.28 -2.72
CA PRO A 548 -10.64 13.04 -2.01
C PRO A 548 -9.39 12.19 -1.83
N VAL A 549 -9.39 11.43 -0.73
CA VAL A 549 -8.37 10.43 -0.39
C VAL A 549 -9.05 9.09 -0.11
N GLY A 550 -8.32 8.00 -0.33
CA GLY A 550 -8.82 6.65 -0.06
C GLY A 550 -9.76 6.14 -1.16
N THR A 551 -10.66 5.26 -0.75
CA THR A 551 -11.54 4.50 -1.65
C THR A 551 -12.95 5.07 -1.62
N MET A 552 -13.53 5.31 -2.78
CA MET A 552 -14.90 5.79 -2.95
C MET A 552 -15.69 4.78 -3.81
N PRO A 553 -16.92 4.40 -3.44
CA PRO A 553 -17.75 3.57 -4.31
C PRO A 553 -18.05 4.33 -5.61
N VAL A 554 -18.00 3.64 -6.75
CA VAL A 554 -18.45 4.20 -8.03
C VAL A 554 -19.87 3.74 -8.28
N MET A 555 -20.77 4.69 -8.52
CA MET A 555 -22.21 4.47 -8.51
C MET A 555 -22.85 4.88 -9.81
N ASP A 556 -23.97 4.23 -10.11
CA ASP A 556 -24.88 4.66 -11.14
C ASP A 556 -25.62 5.93 -10.66
N PRO A 557 -25.56 7.04 -11.42
CA PRO A 557 -26.18 8.29 -11.00
C PRO A 557 -27.72 8.23 -10.98
N GLU A 558 -28.35 7.30 -11.71
CA GLU A 558 -29.81 7.17 -11.76
C GLU A 558 -30.35 6.38 -10.58
N THR A 559 -29.67 5.29 -10.19
CA THR A 559 -30.13 4.40 -9.12
C THR A 559 -29.50 4.73 -7.76
N GLY A 560 -28.33 5.36 -7.75
CA GLY A 560 -27.52 5.56 -6.55
C GLY A 560 -26.84 4.27 -6.05
N GLU A 561 -26.92 3.18 -6.79
CA GLU A 561 -26.31 1.90 -6.40
C GLU A 561 -24.85 1.82 -6.87
N THR A 562 -24.00 1.19 -6.05
CA THR A 562 -22.63 0.86 -6.45
C THR A 562 -22.65 -0.11 -7.62
N LEU A 563 -21.86 0.17 -8.66
CA LEU A 563 -21.76 -0.72 -9.81
C LEU A 563 -21.17 -2.07 -9.41
N VAL A 564 -21.67 -3.13 -10.02
CA VAL A 564 -21.21 -4.50 -9.79
C VAL A 564 -20.99 -5.17 -11.15
N ASP A 565 -19.86 -5.82 -11.34
CA ASP A 565 -19.59 -6.58 -12.57
C ASP A 565 -20.25 -7.96 -12.58
N GLU A 566 -20.14 -8.67 -13.70
CA GLU A 566 -20.73 -10.01 -13.86
C GLU A 566 -20.12 -11.09 -12.94
N LEU A 567 -18.98 -10.82 -12.30
CA LEU A 567 -18.36 -11.69 -11.30
C LEU A 567 -18.75 -11.30 -9.86
N GLY A 568 -19.59 -10.29 -9.69
CA GLY A 568 -20.04 -9.81 -8.38
C GLY A 568 -19.07 -8.85 -7.69
N ARG A 569 -18.03 -8.36 -8.38
CA ARG A 569 -17.08 -7.41 -7.79
C ARG A 569 -17.65 -6.00 -7.85
N ARG A 570 -17.61 -5.28 -6.73
CA ARG A 570 -18.09 -3.90 -6.61
C ARG A 570 -17.07 -2.92 -7.16
N SER A 571 -17.53 -1.91 -7.90
CA SER A 571 -16.68 -0.83 -8.38
C SER A 571 -16.39 0.20 -7.29
N PHE A 572 -15.12 0.50 -7.13
CA PHE A 572 -14.62 1.56 -6.27
C PHE A 572 -13.36 2.19 -6.86
N THR A 573 -13.02 3.40 -6.41
CA THR A 573 -11.78 4.04 -6.80
C THR A 573 -10.58 3.37 -6.14
N THR A 574 -9.69 2.80 -6.94
CA THR A 574 -8.45 2.14 -6.47
C THR A 574 -7.39 3.17 -6.09
N SER A 575 -7.30 4.25 -6.87
CA SER A 575 -6.38 5.36 -6.67
C SER A 575 -7.07 6.69 -6.93
N VAL A 576 -6.70 7.74 -6.20
CA VAL A 576 -7.18 9.11 -6.41
C VAL A 576 -6.07 10.13 -6.14
N ALA A 577 -5.91 11.11 -7.03
CA ALA A 577 -5.00 12.24 -6.83
C ALA A 577 -5.39 13.46 -7.68
N TYR A 578 -5.00 14.65 -7.25
CA TYR A 578 -5.05 15.84 -8.10
C TYR A 578 -3.88 15.83 -9.09
N GLY A 579 -4.18 15.97 -10.38
CA GLY A 579 -3.19 16.14 -11.46
C GLY A 579 -2.96 17.63 -11.76
N PRO A 580 -1.83 18.23 -11.35
CA PRO A 580 -1.58 19.67 -11.50
C PRO A 580 -1.43 20.14 -12.95
N THR A 581 -0.96 19.28 -13.86
CA THR A 581 -0.81 19.63 -15.26
C THR A 581 -2.17 19.75 -15.93
N ILE A 582 -3.10 18.84 -15.62
CA ILE A 582 -4.45 18.84 -16.19
C ILE A 582 -5.48 19.64 -15.37
N GLY A 583 -5.20 19.93 -14.11
CA GLY A 583 -6.06 20.71 -13.22
C GLY A 583 -7.31 19.98 -12.73
N LYS A 584 -7.27 18.65 -12.56
CA LYS A 584 -8.41 17.81 -12.21
C LYS A 584 -8.08 16.79 -11.11
N ASN A 585 -9.07 16.42 -10.31
CA ASN A 585 -9.01 15.22 -9.48
C ASN A 585 -9.22 14.00 -10.39
N ILE A 586 -8.24 13.11 -10.41
CA ILE A 586 -8.21 11.89 -11.23
C ILE A 586 -8.42 10.70 -10.30
N ALA A 587 -9.25 9.75 -10.71
CA ALA A 587 -9.37 8.46 -10.06
C ALA A 587 -9.18 7.32 -11.06
N LEU A 588 -8.69 6.18 -10.57
CA LEU A 588 -8.74 4.90 -11.29
C LEU A 588 -9.82 4.03 -10.66
N ALA A 589 -10.61 3.30 -11.45
CA ALA A 589 -11.62 2.38 -10.95
C ALA A 589 -11.92 1.27 -11.96
N TYR A 590 -12.09 0.04 -11.48
CA TYR A 590 -12.63 -1.05 -12.29
C TYR A 590 -14.12 -0.82 -12.50
N LEU A 591 -14.52 -0.67 -13.76
CA LEU A 591 -15.93 -0.53 -14.14
C LEU A 591 -16.40 -1.80 -14.85
N PRO A 592 -17.64 -2.26 -14.64
CA PRO A 592 -18.22 -3.32 -15.45
C PRO A 592 -18.19 -2.92 -16.92
N TRP A 593 -17.97 -3.88 -17.83
CA TRP A 593 -17.85 -3.60 -19.27
C TRP A 593 -18.98 -2.73 -19.84
N ALA A 594 -20.22 -2.95 -19.39
CA ALA A 594 -21.39 -2.19 -19.81
C ALA A 594 -21.29 -0.68 -19.47
N TYR A 595 -20.42 -0.29 -18.55
CA TYR A 595 -20.16 1.09 -18.11
C TYR A 595 -18.84 1.66 -18.66
N CYS A 596 -18.08 0.89 -19.43
CA CYS A 596 -16.84 1.34 -20.06
C CYS A 596 -17.12 2.12 -21.35
N GLN A 597 -17.50 3.38 -21.24
CA GLN A 597 -17.62 4.31 -22.38
C GLN A 597 -17.00 5.66 -22.03
N GLU A 598 -16.08 6.15 -22.87
CA GLU A 598 -15.55 7.51 -22.72
C GLU A 598 -16.70 8.54 -22.79
N GLY A 599 -16.69 9.53 -21.90
CA GLY A 599 -17.76 10.51 -21.73
C GLY A 599 -18.89 10.07 -20.80
N ARG A 600 -18.95 8.80 -20.37
CA ARG A 600 -19.98 8.33 -19.43
C ARG A 600 -19.88 9.10 -18.12
N LYS A 601 -21.03 9.56 -17.63
CA LYS A 601 -21.18 10.21 -16.32
C LYS A 601 -21.51 9.16 -15.26
N LEU A 602 -20.82 9.25 -14.14
CA LEU A 602 -20.99 8.41 -12.96
C LEU A 602 -20.94 9.31 -11.71
N THR A 603 -21.19 8.73 -10.55
CA THR A 603 -20.96 9.41 -9.26
C THR A 603 -19.99 8.61 -8.40
N VAL A 604 -19.28 9.32 -7.53
CA VAL A 604 -18.53 8.74 -6.42
C VAL A 604 -19.02 9.33 -5.11
N GLU A 605 -19.04 8.55 -4.02
CA GLU A 605 -19.41 9.07 -2.71
C GLU A 605 -18.18 9.40 -1.86
N TYR A 606 -18.15 10.61 -1.30
CA TYR A 606 -17.11 11.04 -0.37
C TYR A 606 -17.74 11.82 0.79
N PHE A 607 -17.50 11.37 2.03
CA PHE A 607 -18.13 11.95 3.23
C PHE A 607 -19.67 12.02 3.17
N GLY A 608 -20.31 11.02 2.57
CA GLY A 608 -21.77 10.94 2.43
C GLY A 608 -22.36 11.89 1.38
N GLU A 609 -21.52 12.49 0.53
CA GLU A 609 -21.94 13.34 -0.58
C GLU A 609 -21.52 12.73 -1.91
N ALA A 610 -22.40 12.80 -2.91
CA ALA A 610 -22.15 12.31 -4.26
C ALA A 610 -21.48 13.40 -5.11
N TYR A 611 -20.34 13.06 -5.72
CA TYR A 611 -19.61 13.92 -6.64
C TYR A 611 -19.66 13.36 -8.06
N PRO A 612 -19.99 14.17 -9.08
CA PRO A 612 -20.04 13.71 -10.45
C PRO A 612 -18.62 13.46 -10.99
N VAL A 613 -18.46 12.33 -11.65
CA VAL A 613 -17.24 11.95 -12.35
C VAL A 613 -17.55 11.57 -13.79
N GLU A 614 -16.54 11.67 -14.65
CA GLU A 614 -16.62 11.28 -16.05
C GLU A 614 -15.54 10.24 -16.38
N VAL A 615 -15.92 9.18 -17.09
CA VAL A 615 -14.98 8.23 -17.68
C VAL A 615 -14.25 8.91 -18.83
N VAL A 616 -12.96 9.19 -18.67
CA VAL A 616 -12.16 9.89 -19.70
C VAL A 616 -11.22 8.96 -20.47
N ALA A 617 -10.99 7.76 -19.93
CA ALA A 617 -10.22 6.73 -20.59
C ALA A 617 -10.65 5.34 -20.10
N ILE A 618 -10.71 4.39 -21.03
CA ILE A 618 -10.88 2.97 -20.74
C ILE A 618 -9.50 2.32 -20.89
N GLY A 619 -9.06 1.56 -19.89
CA GLY A 619 -7.73 0.95 -19.92
C GLY A 619 -6.61 1.96 -19.67
N TYR A 620 -5.42 1.62 -20.14
CA TYR A 620 -4.16 2.31 -19.90
C TYR A 620 -3.92 3.38 -20.96
N LYS A 621 -4.62 4.51 -20.79
CA LYS A 621 -4.54 5.67 -21.68
C LYS A 621 -4.21 6.94 -20.89
N PRO A 622 -3.03 7.53 -21.07
CA PRO A 622 -2.62 8.77 -20.41
C PRO A 622 -3.56 9.95 -20.71
N LEU A 623 -3.83 10.79 -19.71
CA LEU A 623 -4.47 12.09 -19.88
C LEU A 623 -3.45 13.14 -20.30
N TYR A 624 -2.25 13.06 -19.73
CA TYR A 624 -1.10 13.86 -20.09
C TYR A 624 -0.23 13.12 -21.11
N ASP A 625 0.13 13.80 -22.20
CA ASP A 625 0.85 13.19 -23.32
C ASP A 625 0.15 11.89 -23.78
N PRO A 626 -1.07 11.98 -24.37
CA PRO A 626 -1.91 10.82 -24.68
C PRO A 626 -1.28 9.83 -25.67
N GLU A 627 -0.37 10.33 -26.53
CA GLU A 627 0.39 9.51 -27.49
C GLU A 627 1.64 8.87 -26.86
N ASN A 628 1.92 9.20 -25.59
CA ASN A 628 3.06 8.71 -24.82
C ASN A 628 4.42 8.95 -25.51
N LEU A 629 4.57 10.11 -26.16
CA LEU A 629 5.77 10.45 -26.93
C LEU A 629 6.88 11.00 -26.03
N LYS A 630 6.55 11.75 -24.97
CA LYS A 630 7.54 12.44 -24.14
C LYS A 630 8.58 11.52 -23.51
N PRO A 631 8.26 10.32 -22.98
CA PRO A 631 9.29 9.41 -22.47
C PRO A 631 10.32 8.98 -23.52
N ARG A 632 9.97 9.08 -24.81
CA ARG A 632 10.78 8.60 -25.95
C ARG A 632 11.60 9.71 -26.63
N THR A 633 11.34 10.99 -26.32
CA THR A 633 12.08 12.13 -26.90
C THR A 633 13.45 12.32 -26.30
#